data_AF-A0A414TDT5-F1
#
_entry.id   AF-A0A414TDT5-F1
#
_cell.length_a   1.000
_cell.length_b   1.000
_cell.length_c   1.000
_cell.angle_alpha   90.00
_cell.angle_beta   90.00
_cell.angle_gamma   90.00
#
_symmetry.space_group_name_H-M   'P 1'
#
loop_
_entity.id
_entity.type
_entity.pdbx_description
1 polymer ?
#
loop_
_entity_poly.entity_id
_entity_poly.type
_entity_poly.pdbx_seq_one_letter_code
_entity_poly.pdbx_strand_id
1 'polypeptide(L)'
;MKVNKYIISALVCPFVLGSCADWDDWKYDVEKPQTIAQYEYLNDYAPLKEYLDRGAHPGFKVSAALGVDEFNQQGPLFRLAAHNFDEIVAGNAMKMASCVNDQGVMDFSKVSSFVRAAEDAGLTVYGHTLAWHAQQPRKWLEKLIADKELDVDPDQKTFTELSRQTYQDGKFPFYEMGCAPDIINGSIHFVPTGDWSQFFCMTGCSMKAGNYVAILHIKSTKDGMISLTAQNGWGAEAQKITQKFTVKANEWVDAEVALNDIQGGNYDFILLPETFDGTLDLQSVTIGQYESPAMEVEQEVKHQTYQDGPFPYYQMGCAPDVINGSIHFVPTGDWSQFFCVTGAPLTPGNYAVDVEIKSTKSGNIKMTVQNGWGGDAESRDGTVALKEGWTTARFKMTLEQGGNYDFILKPETFDATLDLKSVTIKKIVKTNSIPLTPQEKSDTLTWAMNKWISGMMQATEGKVKAWDLINEAVSGGGNVNGFYALQTEATSEHNPQDFYWQDYFTPEMYGPIVEKAARDAYAAVEGTNPEDLKLFINDYNLESDWDDNKKVKSLKYWIEVWEKKGKELGWNTKIDGIGSQMHISYYENPQTLESKKKAIQNMLKIMAETGKLVRISEIDMGYVDKDGKDVTTAQLEKLPIEERVAKEKAMAEHYKWIIEQYFKIVPVSQQYGICQWCLTDSPTDSGWRPGQPVGLWNLNYQRKPAYGGFADGLASSAKGESDVK
;
A
#
# COMPACT_ATOMS: atom_id res chain seq x y z
N MET A 1 41.10 -83.53 -29.63
CA MET A 1 40.82 -84.90 -29.16
C MET A 1 39.42 -84.90 -28.54
N LYS A 2 38.49 -85.68 -29.12
CA LYS A 2 37.16 -86.16 -28.63
C LYS A 2 36.42 -85.29 -27.57
N VAL A 3 35.39 -84.51 -27.92
CA VAL A 3 33.96 -84.85 -28.21
C VAL A 3 33.16 -85.33 -26.98
N ASN A 4 32.14 -84.55 -26.59
CA ASN A 4 30.77 -84.95 -26.16
C ASN A 4 30.08 -83.73 -25.50
N LYS A 5 28.78 -83.43 -25.62
CA LYS A 5 27.64 -83.96 -26.39
C LYS A 5 26.51 -82.91 -26.30
N TYR A 6 25.82 -82.75 -27.42
CA TYR A 6 24.57 -82.06 -27.72
C TYR A 6 23.37 -82.30 -26.76
N ILE A 7 22.55 -81.27 -26.46
CA ILE A 7 21.13 -81.06 -26.91
C ILE A 7 20.28 -80.19 -25.94
N ILE A 8 19.91 -78.98 -26.43
CA ILE A 8 18.58 -78.32 -26.54
C ILE A 8 17.57 -78.44 -25.36
N SER A 9 17.16 -77.31 -24.75
CA SER A 9 15.82 -76.68 -24.93
C SER A 9 15.47 -75.63 -23.88
N ALA A 10 15.33 -74.38 -24.36
CA ALA A 10 14.37 -73.33 -24.01
C ALA A 10 14.05 -73.00 -22.54
N LEU A 11 14.28 -71.75 -22.15
CA LEU A 11 13.18 -70.80 -21.88
C LEU A 11 13.69 -69.37 -21.73
N VAL A 12 13.01 -68.47 -22.44
CA VAL A 12 13.15 -67.02 -22.44
C VAL A 12 12.78 -66.45 -21.05
N CYS A 13 13.60 -65.55 -20.51
CA CYS A 13 13.21 -64.65 -19.42
C CYS A 13 13.74 -63.24 -19.77
N PRO A 14 12.94 -62.17 -19.56
CA PRO A 14 13.16 -60.88 -20.20
C PRO A 14 14.29 -60.09 -19.53
N PHE A 15 15.05 -59.36 -20.36
CA PHE A 15 15.94 -58.30 -19.92
C PHE A 15 15.14 -57.26 -19.15
N VAL A 16 15.28 -57.26 -17.82
CA VAL A 16 14.99 -56.09 -17.00
C VAL A 16 16.19 -55.17 -17.14
N LEU A 17 16.10 -54.19 -18.03
CA LEU A 17 16.96 -53.02 -17.96
C LEU A 17 16.51 -52.19 -16.76
N GLY A 18 17.00 -52.59 -15.58
CA GLY A 18 17.06 -51.70 -14.44
C GLY A 18 18.05 -50.60 -14.76
N SER A 19 17.53 -49.44 -15.14
CA SER A 19 18.25 -48.18 -14.99
C SER A 19 18.42 -47.94 -13.50
N CYS A 20 19.45 -48.52 -12.90
CA CYS A 20 20.03 -47.94 -11.70
C CYS A 20 20.61 -46.59 -12.15
N ALA A 21 19.80 -45.54 -12.06
CA ALA A 21 20.36 -44.23 -11.79
C ALA A 21 20.91 -44.37 -10.36
N ASP A 22 22.22 -44.55 -10.25
CA ASP A 22 22.92 -44.44 -8.98
C ASP A 22 22.55 -43.08 -8.40
N TRP A 23 21.75 -43.10 -7.33
CA TRP A 23 21.58 -41.95 -6.46
C TRP A 23 22.93 -41.78 -5.76
N ASP A 24 23.73 -40.81 -6.22
CA ASP A 24 24.92 -40.38 -5.50
C ASP A 24 24.49 -40.05 -4.06
N ASP A 25 25.04 -40.81 -3.10
CA ASP A 25 24.95 -40.50 -1.68
C ASP A 25 25.26 -39.00 -1.52
N TRP A 26 24.31 -38.17 -1.06
CA TRP A 26 24.48 -36.71 -0.89
C TRP A 26 25.49 -36.31 0.20
N LYS A 27 26.42 -37.21 0.52
CA LYS A 27 27.52 -37.01 1.46
C LYS A 27 28.43 -35.92 0.90
N TYR A 28 28.19 -34.69 1.36
CA TYR A 28 29.13 -33.61 1.22
C TYR A 28 30.13 -33.70 2.38
N ASP A 29 31.36 -34.08 2.08
CA ASP A 29 32.46 -33.92 3.02
C ASP A 29 32.69 -32.42 3.22
N VAL A 30 32.31 -31.92 4.40
CA VAL A 30 32.61 -30.54 4.80
C VAL A 30 34.13 -30.41 4.85
N GLU A 31 34.70 -29.42 4.16
CA GLU A 31 36.12 -29.14 4.31
C GLU A 31 36.43 -28.86 5.77
N LYS A 32 37.38 -29.62 6.33
CA LYS A 32 37.84 -29.44 7.71
C LYS A 32 38.20 -27.96 7.91
N PRO A 33 37.90 -27.36 9.07
CA PRO A 33 38.39 -26.03 9.41
C PRO A 33 39.90 -25.94 9.11
N GLN A 34 40.40 -24.75 8.76
CA GLN A 34 41.84 -24.54 8.56
C GLN A 34 42.61 -25.21 9.71
N THR A 35 43.71 -25.91 9.42
CA THR A 35 44.53 -26.67 10.37
C THR A 35 45.05 -25.79 11.51
N ILE A 36 44.15 -25.55 12.46
CA ILE A 36 44.28 -24.75 13.66
C ILE A 36 43.60 -25.62 14.72
N ALA A 37 44.40 -26.22 15.61
CA ALA A 37 43.95 -27.20 16.60
C ALA A 37 42.70 -26.76 17.39
N GLN A 38 42.50 -25.45 17.56
CA GLN A 38 41.36 -24.87 18.25
C GLN A 38 39.99 -25.12 17.57
N TYR A 39 39.94 -25.41 16.26
CA TYR A 39 38.69 -25.67 15.52
C TYR A 39 38.47 -27.15 15.16
N GLU A 40 39.46 -28.02 15.33
CA GLU A 40 39.40 -29.41 14.85
C GLU A 40 38.23 -30.21 15.45
N TYR A 41 37.79 -29.88 16.67
CA TYR A 41 36.64 -30.50 17.33
C TYR A 41 35.31 -30.33 16.56
N LEU A 42 35.21 -29.30 15.70
CA LEU A 42 33.99 -29.06 14.90
C LEU A 42 33.76 -30.14 13.83
N ASN A 43 34.80 -30.92 13.51
CA ASN A 43 34.69 -32.05 12.58
C ASN A 43 33.85 -33.20 13.15
N ASP A 44 33.78 -33.33 14.47
CA ASP A 44 33.11 -34.45 15.13
C ASP A 44 31.59 -34.26 15.20
N TYR A 45 31.08 -33.07 14.86
CA TYR A 45 29.63 -32.85 14.86
C TYR A 45 28.93 -33.57 13.68
N ALA A 46 27.82 -34.21 13.98
CA ALA A 46 26.88 -34.75 13.02
C ALA A 46 26.09 -33.61 12.32
N PRO A 47 25.25 -33.92 11.32
CA PRO A 47 24.30 -32.97 10.76
C PRO A 47 23.33 -32.42 11.79
N LEU A 48 22.97 -31.12 11.70
CA LEU A 48 22.16 -30.45 12.74
C LEU A 48 20.84 -31.18 13.05
N LYS A 49 20.11 -31.61 12.03
CA LYS A 49 18.84 -32.33 12.16
C LYS A 49 18.91 -33.66 12.91
N GLU A 50 20.10 -34.23 13.11
CA GLU A 50 20.32 -35.48 13.86
C GLU A 50 20.40 -35.26 15.38
N TYR A 51 20.63 -34.03 15.84
CA TYR A 51 20.70 -33.72 17.27
C TYR A 51 19.34 -33.54 17.94
N LEU A 52 18.26 -33.45 17.15
CA LEU A 52 16.91 -33.27 17.67
C LEU A 52 16.30 -34.60 18.12
N ASP A 53 15.84 -34.67 19.36
CA ASP A 53 15.00 -35.77 19.83
C ASP A 53 13.59 -35.67 19.22
N ARG A 54 13.40 -36.37 18.09
CA ARG A 54 12.13 -36.40 17.36
C ARG A 54 10.99 -37.06 18.15
N GLY A 55 11.30 -37.91 19.13
CA GLY A 55 10.31 -38.55 19.98
C GLY A 55 9.72 -37.57 20.98
N ALA A 56 10.59 -36.76 21.60
CA ALA A 56 10.18 -35.72 22.55
C ALA A 56 9.58 -34.48 21.87
N HIS A 57 10.03 -34.15 20.64
CA HIS A 57 9.62 -32.95 19.91
C HIS A 57 9.06 -33.27 18.52
N PRO A 58 7.90 -33.95 18.45
CA PRO A 58 7.31 -34.34 17.18
C PRO A 58 6.90 -33.11 16.37
N GLY A 59 7.30 -33.07 15.10
CA GLY A 59 6.93 -31.99 14.17
C GLY A 59 7.84 -30.76 14.20
N PHE A 60 8.75 -30.63 15.17
CA PHE A 60 9.72 -29.54 15.20
C PHE A 60 10.62 -29.58 13.95
N LYS A 61 10.77 -28.43 13.30
CA LYS A 61 11.59 -28.26 12.09
C LYS A 61 12.89 -27.52 12.38
N VAL A 62 14.01 -28.14 12.05
CA VAL A 62 15.31 -27.45 11.94
C VAL A 62 15.39 -26.89 10.53
N SER A 63 15.41 -25.56 10.38
CA SER A 63 15.23 -24.92 9.08
C SER A 63 16.38 -23.97 8.71
N ALA A 64 16.52 -23.68 7.42
CA ALA A 64 17.45 -22.67 6.93
C ALA A 64 16.85 -21.84 5.79
N ALA A 65 17.20 -20.56 5.72
CA ALA A 65 16.93 -19.73 4.57
C ALA A 65 18.15 -19.67 3.66
N LEU A 66 17.90 -19.72 2.35
CA LEU A 66 18.90 -19.48 1.32
C LEU A 66 18.22 -19.02 0.02
N GLY A 67 18.99 -18.35 -0.83
CA GLY A 67 18.49 -17.92 -2.13
C GLY A 67 18.14 -19.11 -3.03
N VAL A 68 17.06 -18.96 -3.80
CA VAL A 68 16.55 -20.02 -4.67
C VAL A 68 17.52 -20.36 -5.79
N ASP A 69 18.27 -19.38 -6.31
CA ASP A 69 19.24 -19.64 -7.38
C ASP A 69 20.39 -20.51 -6.86
N GLU A 70 20.91 -20.20 -5.66
CA GLU A 70 21.93 -20.99 -4.99
C GLU A 70 21.44 -22.42 -4.66
N PHE A 71 20.18 -22.55 -4.24
CA PHE A 71 19.57 -23.86 -3.98
C PHE A 71 19.42 -24.68 -5.27
N ASN A 72 18.87 -24.09 -6.33
CA ASN A 72 18.61 -24.76 -7.61
C ASN A 72 19.89 -25.15 -8.37
N GLN A 73 21.00 -24.42 -8.15
CA GLN A 73 22.31 -24.78 -8.71
C GLN A 73 22.88 -26.07 -8.11
N GLN A 74 22.32 -26.60 -7.02
CA GLN A 74 22.77 -27.82 -6.34
C GLN A 74 24.27 -27.80 -5.95
N GLY A 75 24.79 -26.60 -5.70
CA GLY A 75 26.17 -26.36 -5.28
C GLY A 75 26.42 -26.63 -3.79
N PRO A 76 27.53 -26.12 -3.22
CA PRO A 76 27.88 -26.34 -1.82
C PRO A 76 26.78 -25.93 -0.83
N LEU A 77 26.14 -24.76 -1.03
CA LEU A 77 25.07 -24.28 -0.14
C LEU A 77 23.84 -25.21 -0.14
N PHE A 78 23.42 -25.70 -1.30
CA PHE A 78 22.36 -26.71 -1.40
C PHE A 78 22.71 -27.96 -0.58
N ARG A 79 23.94 -28.47 -0.72
CA ARG A 79 24.38 -29.67 0.00
C ARG A 79 24.42 -29.44 1.52
N LEU A 80 24.91 -28.28 1.96
CA LEU A 80 24.85 -27.89 3.37
C LEU A 80 23.40 -27.86 3.86
N ALA A 81 22.49 -27.25 3.09
CA ALA A 81 21.07 -27.17 3.44
C ALA A 81 20.43 -28.58 3.53
N ALA A 82 20.52 -29.37 2.47
CA ALA A 82 19.91 -30.70 2.38
C ALA A 82 20.42 -31.67 3.46
N HIS A 83 21.71 -31.58 3.78
CA HIS A 83 22.32 -32.46 4.76
C HIS A 83 21.92 -32.07 6.20
N ASN A 84 21.77 -30.79 6.51
CA ASN A 84 21.64 -30.32 7.90
C ASN A 84 20.21 -30.00 8.34
N PHE A 85 19.28 -29.73 7.42
CA PHE A 85 17.98 -29.16 7.74
C PHE A 85 16.82 -30.06 7.26
N ASP A 86 15.63 -29.84 7.83
CA ASP A 86 14.38 -30.48 7.46
C ASP A 86 13.55 -29.62 6.50
N GLU A 87 13.69 -28.31 6.62
CA GLU A 87 12.84 -27.31 5.98
C GLU A 87 13.69 -26.14 5.45
N ILE A 88 13.31 -25.61 4.29
CA ILE A 88 14.00 -24.46 3.68
C ILE A 88 13.04 -23.30 3.41
N VAL A 89 13.57 -22.07 3.50
CA VAL A 89 12.86 -20.83 3.18
C VAL A 89 13.49 -20.19 1.93
N ALA A 90 12.66 -19.77 0.98
CA ALA A 90 13.05 -19.31 -0.36
C ALA A 90 13.68 -17.89 -0.42
N GLY A 91 14.09 -17.31 0.71
CA GLY A 91 14.53 -15.92 0.81
C GLY A 91 13.55 -14.96 0.12
N ASN A 92 14.04 -14.20 -0.87
CA ASN A 92 13.22 -13.21 -1.60
C ASN A 92 12.31 -13.80 -2.68
N ALA A 93 12.51 -15.04 -3.13
CA ALA A 93 11.88 -15.53 -4.36
C ALA A 93 10.36 -15.70 -4.26
N MET A 94 9.82 -15.85 -3.04
CA MET A 94 8.38 -15.99 -2.79
C MET A 94 7.71 -14.66 -2.38
N LYS A 95 8.43 -13.54 -2.44
CA LYS A 95 7.87 -12.19 -2.24
C LYS A 95 7.17 -11.70 -3.50
N MET A 96 6.16 -10.86 -3.32
CA MET A 96 5.28 -10.43 -4.42
C MET A 96 6.03 -9.76 -5.58
N ALA A 97 6.93 -8.81 -5.32
CA ALA A 97 7.70 -8.17 -6.40
C ALA A 97 8.65 -9.12 -7.15
N SER A 98 9.00 -10.28 -6.60
CA SER A 98 9.83 -11.29 -7.29
C SER A 98 9.03 -12.12 -8.30
N CYS A 99 7.71 -12.16 -8.16
CA CYS A 99 6.82 -12.99 -8.96
C CYS A 99 5.78 -12.19 -9.76
N VAL A 100 5.58 -10.91 -9.46
CA VAL A 100 4.61 -10.03 -10.12
C VAL A 100 5.32 -8.78 -10.63
N ASN A 101 5.21 -8.51 -11.92
CA ASN A 101 5.81 -7.31 -12.53
C ASN A 101 4.90 -6.07 -12.44
N ASP A 102 5.41 -4.92 -12.86
CA ASP A 102 4.72 -3.62 -12.89
C ASP A 102 3.43 -3.59 -13.75
N GLN A 103 3.18 -4.64 -14.55
CA GLN A 103 1.99 -4.81 -15.38
C GLN A 103 1.00 -5.83 -14.78
N GLY A 104 1.31 -6.45 -13.64
CA GLY A 104 0.50 -7.48 -13.02
C GLY A 104 0.58 -8.86 -13.68
N VAL A 105 1.60 -9.08 -14.51
CA VAL A 105 1.91 -10.41 -15.06
C VAL A 105 2.65 -11.19 -13.98
N MET A 106 2.18 -12.41 -13.73
CA MET A 106 2.70 -13.27 -12.68
C MET A 106 3.54 -14.39 -13.28
N ASP A 107 4.73 -14.63 -12.73
CA ASP A 107 5.62 -15.74 -13.07
C ASP A 107 6.08 -16.44 -11.79
N PHE A 108 5.61 -17.68 -11.62
CA PHE A 108 5.94 -18.53 -10.48
C PHE A 108 6.89 -19.68 -10.85
N SER A 109 7.44 -19.70 -12.07
CA SER A 109 8.27 -20.80 -12.58
C SER A 109 9.46 -21.09 -11.66
N LYS A 110 10.10 -20.03 -11.15
CA LYS A 110 11.20 -20.12 -10.19
C LYS A 110 10.76 -20.75 -8.88
N VAL A 111 9.59 -20.36 -8.35
CA VAL A 111 9.02 -20.96 -7.14
C VAL A 111 8.70 -22.44 -7.34
N SER A 112 8.04 -22.81 -8.44
CA SER A 112 7.73 -24.22 -8.74
C SER A 112 9.00 -25.06 -8.88
N SER A 113 10.05 -24.53 -9.52
CA SER A 113 11.34 -25.23 -9.65
C SER A 113 12.00 -25.47 -8.29
N PHE A 114 11.94 -24.48 -7.39
CA PHE A 114 12.48 -24.57 -6.05
C PHE A 114 11.75 -25.60 -5.19
N VAL A 115 10.41 -25.57 -5.21
CA VAL A 115 9.59 -26.51 -4.44
C VAL A 115 9.84 -27.95 -4.89
N ARG A 116 9.97 -28.20 -6.20
CA ARG A 116 10.34 -29.52 -6.73
C ARG A 116 11.74 -29.95 -6.31
N ALA A 117 12.74 -29.06 -6.44
CA ALA A 117 14.10 -29.36 -6.02
C ALA A 117 14.20 -29.66 -4.51
N ALA A 118 13.40 -28.98 -3.69
CA ALA A 118 13.31 -29.22 -2.26
C ALA A 118 12.72 -30.61 -1.96
N GLU A 119 11.61 -30.94 -2.62
CA GLU A 119 10.93 -32.24 -2.49
C GLU A 119 11.84 -33.39 -2.94
N ASP A 120 12.53 -33.24 -4.07
CA ASP A 120 13.50 -34.22 -4.59
C ASP A 120 14.67 -34.45 -3.61
N ALA A 121 15.04 -33.41 -2.85
CA ALA A 121 16.05 -33.48 -1.79
C ALA A 121 15.51 -33.98 -0.44
N GLY A 122 14.21 -34.31 -0.35
CA GLY A 122 13.56 -34.75 0.89
C GLY A 122 13.34 -33.64 1.91
N LEU A 123 13.34 -32.37 1.48
CA LEU A 123 13.12 -31.19 2.33
C LEU A 123 11.69 -30.68 2.19
N THR A 124 11.14 -30.16 3.28
CA THR A 124 9.92 -29.34 3.22
C THR A 124 10.26 -27.89 2.93
N VAL A 125 9.27 -27.12 2.52
CA VAL A 125 9.43 -25.68 2.27
C VAL A 125 8.48 -24.90 3.17
N TYR A 126 8.98 -23.79 3.70
CA TYR A 126 8.21 -22.78 4.40
C TYR A 126 8.13 -21.52 3.55
N GLY A 127 6.93 -21.01 3.36
CA GLY A 127 6.66 -19.93 2.43
C GLY A 127 6.79 -18.53 3.05
N HIS A 128 7.60 -17.68 2.43
CA HIS A 128 7.90 -16.31 2.89
C HIS A 128 7.76 -15.34 1.72
N THR A 129 6.66 -14.59 1.56
CA THR A 129 5.50 -14.36 2.43
C THR A 129 4.28 -14.01 1.56
N LEU A 130 3.05 -14.22 2.05
CA LEU A 130 1.83 -13.98 1.28
C LEU A 130 1.40 -12.52 1.22
N ALA A 131 1.53 -11.78 2.33
CA ALA A 131 1.28 -10.34 2.38
C ALA A 131 2.38 -9.62 3.16
N TRP A 132 2.86 -8.52 2.60
CA TRP A 132 3.86 -7.65 3.21
C TRP A 132 3.69 -6.24 2.69
N HIS A 133 4.20 -5.25 3.42
CA HIS A 133 4.18 -3.86 2.98
C HIS A 133 5.37 -3.55 2.05
N ALA A 134 6.54 -4.14 2.29
CA ALA A 134 7.72 -3.89 1.47
C ALA A 134 7.80 -4.81 0.25
N GLN A 135 8.62 -4.41 -0.73
CA GLN A 135 8.87 -5.14 -1.99
C GLN A 135 7.57 -5.53 -2.73
N GLN A 136 6.72 -4.52 -2.99
CA GLN A 136 5.44 -4.68 -3.68
C GLN A 136 5.52 -4.16 -5.12
N PRO A 137 4.76 -4.73 -6.09
CA PRO A 137 4.64 -4.21 -7.45
C PRO A 137 3.79 -2.93 -7.48
N ARG A 138 4.27 -1.86 -6.83
CA ARG A 138 3.50 -0.66 -6.48
C ARG A 138 2.83 -0.01 -7.70
N LYS A 139 3.53 0.08 -8.84
CA LYS A 139 2.96 0.66 -10.08
C LYS A 139 1.71 -0.08 -10.56
N TRP A 140 1.72 -1.41 -10.46
CA TRP A 140 0.55 -2.20 -10.84
C TRP A 140 -0.60 -1.98 -9.85
N LEU A 141 -0.32 -2.03 -8.55
CA LEU A 141 -1.33 -1.84 -7.51
C LEU A 141 -1.95 -0.44 -7.57
N GLU A 142 -1.15 0.61 -7.72
CA GLU A 142 -1.61 1.99 -7.88
C GLU A 142 -2.43 2.18 -9.16
N LYS A 143 -2.04 1.54 -10.26
CA LYS A 143 -2.82 1.56 -11.50
C LYS A 143 -4.20 0.91 -11.33
N LEU A 144 -4.31 -0.16 -10.53
CA LEU A 144 -5.59 -0.81 -10.27
C LEU A 144 -6.56 0.10 -9.51
N ILE A 145 -6.03 0.94 -8.61
CA ILE A 145 -6.83 1.84 -7.77
C ILE A 145 -6.87 3.28 -8.28
N ALA A 146 -6.37 3.52 -9.50
CA ALA A 146 -6.40 4.81 -10.15
C ALA A 146 -7.84 5.21 -10.53
N ASP A 147 -8.07 6.51 -10.64
CA ASP A 147 -9.34 7.04 -11.09
C ASP A 147 -9.70 6.48 -12.48
N LYS A 148 -10.97 6.11 -12.66
CA LYS A 148 -11.47 5.64 -13.96
C LYS A 148 -11.57 6.84 -14.91
N GLU A 149 -11.25 6.64 -16.19
CA GLU A 149 -11.53 7.65 -17.21
C GLU A 149 -13.04 7.81 -17.41
N LEU A 150 -13.48 9.03 -17.71
CA LEU A 150 -14.85 9.27 -18.13
C LEU A 150 -15.09 8.64 -19.51
N ASP A 151 -16.21 7.95 -19.68
CA ASP A 151 -16.71 7.48 -20.98
C ASP A 151 -17.31 8.66 -21.78
N VAL A 152 -16.51 9.70 -21.98
CA VAL A 152 -16.85 10.87 -22.79
C VAL A 152 -15.65 11.17 -23.66
N ASP A 153 -15.88 11.41 -24.95
CA ASP A 153 -14.83 11.74 -25.90
C ASP A 153 -14.06 12.98 -25.39
N PRO A 154 -12.77 12.86 -25.05
CA PRO A 154 -11.98 13.98 -24.52
C PRO A 154 -11.87 15.15 -25.50
N ASP A 155 -12.16 14.94 -26.79
CA ASP A 155 -12.19 15.98 -27.81
C ASP A 155 -13.57 16.65 -27.98
N GLN A 156 -14.62 16.15 -27.31
CA GLN A 156 -15.96 16.73 -27.37
C GLN A 156 -16.05 18.01 -26.52
N LYS A 157 -15.66 19.14 -27.08
CA LYS A 157 -15.83 20.46 -26.44
C LYS A 157 -17.19 21.05 -26.78
N THR A 158 -17.95 21.48 -25.78
CA THR A 158 -19.17 22.27 -25.99
C THR A 158 -18.85 23.75 -26.01
N PHE A 159 -19.25 24.45 -27.08
CA PHE A 159 -19.14 25.91 -27.17
C PHE A 159 -20.32 26.55 -26.43
N THR A 160 -20.01 27.34 -25.40
CA THR A 160 -20.97 28.17 -24.69
C THR A 160 -20.92 29.59 -25.26
N GLU A 161 -21.99 30.01 -25.94
CA GLU A 161 -22.16 31.40 -26.39
C GLU A 161 -22.41 32.32 -25.19
N LEU A 162 -21.61 33.38 -25.07
CA LEU A 162 -21.71 34.37 -24.02
C LEU A 162 -22.24 35.71 -24.53
N SER A 163 -21.92 36.05 -25.77
CA SER A 163 -22.41 37.26 -26.42
C SER A 163 -22.40 37.11 -27.94
N ARG A 164 -23.33 37.75 -28.63
CA ARG A 164 -23.42 37.74 -30.09
C ARG A 164 -23.83 39.10 -30.62
N GLN A 165 -23.07 39.61 -31.58
CA GLN A 165 -23.39 40.81 -32.35
C GLN A 165 -23.87 40.42 -33.75
N THR A 166 -25.00 40.98 -34.16
CA THR A 166 -25.54 40.90 -35.54
C THR A 166 -25.83 42.31 -36.05
N TYR A 167 -26.09 42.47 -37.35
CA TYR A 167 -26.20 43.79 -37.99
C TYR A 167 -27.55 43.98 -38.70
N GLN A 168 -27.99 45.25 -38.80
CA GLN A 168 -29.23 45.65 -39.46
C GLN A 168 -28.89 46.58 -40.63
N ASP A 169 -29.58 46.43 -41.76
CA ASP A 169 -29.32 47.22 -42.97
C ASP A 169 -29.37 48.72 -42.71
N GLY A 170 -28.40 49.43 -43.28
CA GLY A 170 -28.29 50.88 -43.13
C GLY A 170 -26.85 51.34 -42.90
N LYS A 171 -26.72 52.49 -42.24
CA LYS A 171 -25.42 53.12 -41.99
C LYS A 171 -24.61 52.31 -40.99
N PHE A 172 -23.29 52.36 -41.15
CA PHE A 172 -22.33 51.77 -40.21
C PHE A 172 -22.64 52.21 -38.76
N PRO A 173 -22.83 51.28 -37.81
CA PRO A 173 -23.42 51.56 -36.50
C PRO A 173 -22.38 51.89 -35.42
N PHE A 174 -21.09 51.81 -35.75
CA PHE A 174 -19.98 52.03 -34.82
C PHE A 174 -19.19 53.29 -35.19
N TYR A 175 -18.26 53.69 -34.30
CA TYR A 175 -17.33 54.77 -34.60
C TYR A 175 -16.47 54.45 -35.82
N GLU A 176 -16.30 55.43 -36.71
CA GLU A 176 -15.43 55.26 -37.87
C GLU A 176 -13.96 55.16 -37.42
N MET A 177 -13.29 54.10 -37.84
CA MET A 177 -11.90 53.83 -37.46
C MET A 177 -11.14 53.29 -38.66
N GLY A 178 -10.69 54.15 -39.56
CA GLY A 178 -10.04 53.75 -40.81
C GLY A 178 -11.04 53.71 -41.97
N CYS A 179 -12.15 52.98 -41.83
CA CYS A 179 -13.28 53.05 -42.76
C CYS A 179 -14.63 52.84 -42.06
N ALA A 180 -15.72 53.13 -42.76
CA ALA A 180 -17.10 52.93 -42.32
C ALA A 180 -17.89 52.16 -43.41
N PRO A 181 -17.80 50.82 -43.45
CA PRO A 181 -18.49 50.02 -44.47
C PRO A 181 -20.02 50.06 -44.30
N ASP A 182 -20.76 50.05 -45.40
CA ASP A 182 -22.23 49.96 -45.36
C ASP A 182 -22.68 48.60 -44.81
N ILE A 183 -23.87 48.56 -44.19
CA ILE A 183 -24.52 47.29 -43.86
C ILE A 183 -25.53 46.95 -44.96
N ILE A 184 -25.27 45.84 -45.65
CA ILE A 184 -26.08 45.36 -46.77
C ILE A 184 -26.47 43.91 -46.50
N ASN A 185 -27.77 43.60 -46.56
CA ASN A 185 -28.33 42.28 -46.30
C ASN A 185 -27.87 41.67 -44.96
N GLY A 186 -27.90 42.47 -43.89
CA GLY A 186 -27.51 42.09 -42.54
C GLY A 186 -26.02 41.85 -42.34
N SER A 187 -25.18 42.26 -43.30
CA SER A 187 -23.72 42.05 -43.27
C SER A 187 -23.00 43.38 -43.31
N ILE A 188 -21.96 43.56 -42.49
CA ILE A 188 -20.99 44.63 -42.74
C ILE A 188 -20.29 44.30 -44.06
N HIS A 189 -20.54 45.12 -45.08
CA HIS A 189 -20.06 44.91 -46.45
C HIS A 189 -18.85 45.79 -46.74
N PHE A 190 -17.65 45.24 -46.52
CA PHE A 190 -16.39 45.93 -46.78
C PHE A 190 -15.92 45.71 -48.20
N VAL A 191 -15.70 46.80 -48.94
CA VAL A 191 -15.10 46.81 -50.28
C VAL A 191 -13.71 47.46 -50.20
N PRO A 192 -12.64 46.78 -50.64
CA PRO A 192 -11.29 47.31 -50.54
C PRO A 192 -11.08 48.50 -51.48
N THR A 193 -10.50 49.59 -50.97
CA THR A 193 -10.15 50.79 -51.76
C THR A 193 -8.70 50.77 -52.26
N GLY A 194 -7.89 49.84 -51.77
CA GLY A 194 -6.44 49.79 -51.98
C GLY A 194 -5.62 50.46 -50.87
N ASP A 195 -6.28 51.19 -49.96
CA ASP A 195 -5.66 51.80 -48.78
C ASP A 195 -5.82 50.92 -47.53
N TRP A 196 -4.97 51.16 -46.53
CA TRP A 196 -5.03 50.48 -45.24
C TRP A 196 -6.36 50.72 -44.53
N SER A 197 -7.06 49.66 -44.12
CA SER A 197 -8.41 49.72 -43.54
C SER A 197 -8.56 48.89 -42.25
N GLN A 198 -9.39 49.37 -41.34
CA GLN A 198 -9.95 48.62 -40.20
C GLN A 198 -11.33 49.19 -39.87
N PHE A 199 -12.10 48.51 -39.00
CA PHE A 199 -13.38 49.00 -38.50
C PHE A 199 -13.87 48.17 -37.30
N PHE A 200 -14.71 48.73 -36.42
CA PHE A 200 -15.32 47.96 -35.34
C PHE A 200 -16.36 46.98 -35.87
N CYS A 201 -16.40 45.77 -35.30
CA CYS A 201 -17.43 44.78 -35.59
C CYS A 201 -18.28 44.42 -34.36
N MET A 202 -17.83 44.76 -33.15
CA MET A 202 -18.59 44.65 -31.91
C MET A 202 -17.94 45.57 -30.86
N THR A 203 -18.72 46.26 -30.03
CA THR A 203 -18.18 47.20 -29.04
C THR A 203 -18.76 46.97 -27.66
N GLY A 204 -17.97 47.22 -26.62
CA GLY A 204 -18.42 47.19 -25.22
C GLY A 204 -18.78 45.81 -24.69
N CYS A 205 -18.18 44.74 -25.21
CA CYS A 205 -18.43 43.38 -24.72
C CYS A 205 -17.82 43.20 -23.33
N SER A 206 -18.67 43.05 -22.30
CA SER A 206 -18.21 42.83 -20.94
C SER A 206 -17.71 41.41 -20.76
N MET A 207 -16.44 41.25 -20.38
CA MET A 207 -15.76 39.96 -20.24
C MET A 207 -15.09 39.87 -18.86
N LYS A 208 -15.02 38.66 -18.31
CA LYS A 208 -14.23 38.35 -17.12
C LYS A 208 -12.83 37.93 -17.54
N ALA A 209 -11.90 37.86 -16.59
CA ALA A 209 -10.58 37.33 -16.89
C ALA A 209 -10.65 35.85 -17.32
N GLY A 210 -9.97 35.47 -18.40
CA GLY A 210 -10.00 34.09 -18.91
C GLY A 210 -9.64 33.95 -20.40
N ASN A 211 -9.83 32.75 -20.94
CA ASN A 211 -9.62 32.44 -22.36
C ASN A 211 -10.97 32.31 -23.06
N TYR A 212 -11.08 32.87 -24.26
CA TYR A 212 -12.31 32.94 -25.04
C TYR A 212 -12.05 32.61 -26.51
N VAL A 213 -13.12 32.39 -27.26
CA VAL A 213 -13.10 32.28 -28.72
C VAL A 213 -14.10 33.27 -29.30
N ALA A 214 -13.65 34.04 -30.29
CA ALA A 214 -14.54 34.80 -31.17
C ALA A 214 -14.79 34.01 -32.45
N ILE A 215 -16.05 33.77 -32.78
CA ILE A 215 -16.50 33.12 -34.01
C ILE A 215 -17.09 34.19 -34.92
N LEU A 216 -16.45 34.41 -36.07
CA LEU A 216 -16.88 35.36 -37.09
C LEU A 216 -17.56 34.60 -38.23
N HIS A 217 -18.87 34.81 -38.40
CA HIS A 217 -19.57 34.30 -39.57
C HIS A 217 -19.33 35.26 -40.73
N ILE A 218 -18.37 34.91 -41.58
CA ILE A 218 -17.77 35.82 -42.57
C ILE A 218 -17.59 35.14 -43.92
N LYS A 219 -17.73 35.92 -44.99
CA LYS A 219 -17.45 35.51 -46.36
C LYS A 219 -16.49 36.49 -47.01
N SER A 220 -15.61 35.99 -47.88
CA SER A 220 -14.75 36.84 -48.70
C SER A 220 -14.94 36.54 -50.18
N THR A 221 -14.53 37.46 -51.05
CA THR A 221 -14.39 37.21 -52.50
C THR A 221 -13.05 36.58 -52.88
N LYS A 222 -12.07 36.56 -51.96
CA LYS A 222 -10.73 35.98 -52.15
C LYS A 222 -10.29 35.18 -50.93
N ASP A 223 -9.40 34.21 -51.14
CA ASP A 223 -8.70 33.55 -50.05
C ASP A 223 -7.68 34.52 -49.45
N GLY A 224 -7.53 34.51 -48.13
CA GLY A 224 -6.51 35.32 -47.47
C GLY A 224 -6.56 35.25 -45.96
N MET A 225 -5.66 36.02 -45.33
CA MET A 225 -5.64 36.19 -43.88
C MET A 225 -5.98 37.62 -43.52
N ILE A 226 -6.87 37.79 -42.56
CA ILE A 226 -7.22 39.07 -41.95
C ILE A 226 -7.07 38.97 -40.43
N SER A 227 -6.98 40.09 -39.75
CA SER A 227 -6.82 40.09 -38.29
C SER A 227 -8.08 40.55 -37.57
N LEU A 228 -8.33 39.98 -36.40
CA LEU A 228 -9.26 40.53 -35.41
C LEU A 228 -8.44 41.04 -34.23
N THR A 229 -8.76 42.23 -33.73
CA THR A 229 -8.23 42.74 -32.46
C THR A 229 -9.35 42.83 -31.43
N ALA A 230 -9.17 42.17 -30.29
CA ALA A 230 -9.93 42.44 -29.07
C ALA A 230 -9.16 43.45 -28.22
N GLN A 231 -9.76 44.59 -27.90
CA GLN A 231 -9.11 45.70 -27.21
C GLN A 231 -9.94 46.18 -26.02
N ASN A 232 -9.31 46.30 -24.85
CA ASN A 232 -9.92 46.86 -23.65
C ASN A 232 -9.18 48.16 -23.25
N GLY A 233 -9.89 49.28 -23.36
CA GLY A 233 -9.34 50.62 -23.15
C GLY A 233 -8.55 51.19 -24.34
N TRP A 234 -8.03 52.41 -24.16
CA TRP A 234 -7.27 53.15 -25.17
C TRP A 234 -6.00 53.75 -24.58
N GLY A 235 -4.94 53.85 -25.38
CA GLY A 235 -3.63 54.36 -24.94
C GLY A 235 -2.63 53.26 -24.61
N ALA A 236 -1.54 53.61 -23.92
CA ALA A 236 -0.41 52.71 -23.67
C ALA A 236 -0.72 51.56 -22.70
N GLU A 237 -1.73 51.72 -21.86
CA GLU A 237 -2.14 50.74 -20.84
C GLU A 237 -3.27 49.81 -21.31
N ALA A 238 -3.77 50.00 -22.55
CA ALA A 238 -4.84 49.18 -23.09
C ALA A 238 -4.36 47.74 -23.37
N GLN A 239 -5.16 46.74 -22.96
CA GLN A 239 -4.90 45.37 -23.41
C GLN A 239 -5.35 45.21 -24.86
N LYS A 240 -4.49 44.65 -25.70
CA LYS A 240 -4.76 44.35 -27.11
C LYS A 240 -4.37 42.92 -27.42
N ILE A 241 -5.30 42.15 -27.96
CA ILE A 241 -5.09 40.79 -28.45
C ILE A 241 -5.44 40.78 -29.92
N THR A 242 -4.43 40.73 -30.78
CA THR A 242 -4.61 40.70 -32.24
C THR A 242 -4.23 39.34 -32.78
N GLN A 243 -5.15 38.71 -33.50
CA GLN A 243 -4.96 37.38 -34.06
C GLN A 243 -5.40 37.33 -35.51
N LYS A 244 -4.62 36.62 -36.33
CA LYS A 244 -4.94 36.39 -37.74
C LYS A 244 -5.79 35.15 -37.89
N PHE A 245 -6.75 35.20 -38.81
CA PHE A 245 -7.57 34.06 -39.21
C PHE A 245 -7.75 34.05 -40.73
N THR A 246 -8.14 32.90 -41.26
CA THR A 246 -8.29 32.69 -42.70
C THR A 246 -9.72 32.99 -43.13
N VAL A 247 -9.86 33.70 -44.25
CA VAL A 247 -11.12 33.83 -44.99
C VAL A 247 -11.01 33.07 -46.31
N LYS A 248 -12.15 32.57 -46.81
CA LYS A 248 -12.22 31.79 -48.04
C LYS A 248 -13.04 32.49 -49.12
N ALA A 249 -12.60 32.34 -50.36
CA ALA A 249 -13.23 32.89 -51.54
C ALA A 249 -14.60 32.25 -51.77
N ASN A 250 -15.62 33.09 -51.80
CA ASN A 250 -17.01 32.78 -52.12
C ASN A 250 -17.70 31.76 -51.19
N GLU A 251 -17.14 31.51 -50.02
CA GLU A 251 -17.66 30.59 -49.00
C GLU A 251 -17.93 31.33 -47.68
N TRP A 252 -19.10 31.11 -47.07
CA TRP A 252 -19.35 31.53 -45.70
C TRP A 252 -18.63 30.57 -44.75
N VAL A 253 -17.82 31.11 -43.85
CA VAL A 253 -17.10 30.34 -42.84
C VAL A 253 -17.39 30.89 -41.44
N ASP A 254 -17.39 29.99 -40.46
CA ASP A 254 -17.29 30.35 -39.05
C ASP A 254 -15.81 30.39 -38.68
N ALA A 255 -15.20 31.56 -38.80
CA ALA A 255 -13.79 31.74 -38.51
C ALA A 255 -13.58 31.91 -36.99
N GLU A 256 -12.91 30.93 -36.38
CA GLU A 256 -12.58 30.96 -34.96
C GLU A 256 -11.28 31.72 -34.69
N VAL A 257 -11.33 32.61 -33.70
CA VAL A 257 -10.21 33.41 -33.25
C VAL A 257 -10.03 33.21 -31.74
N ALA A 258 -8.90 32.62 -31.35
CA ALA A 258 -8.57 32.39 -29.95
C ALA A 258 -8.16 33.70 -29.26
N LEU A 259 -8.82 34.02 -28.15
CA LEU A 259 -8.60 35.20 -27.32
C LEU A 259 -8.07 34.75 -25.96
N ASN A 260 -6.75 34.66 -25.83
CA ASN A 260 -6.11 34.17 -24.60
C ASN A 260 -5.79 35.33 -23.65
N ASP A 261 -5.79 35.04 -22.35
CA ASP A 261 -5.35 35.94 -21.28
C ASP A 261 -6.14 37.26 -21.18
N ILE A 262 -7.45 37.24 -21.45
CA ILE A 262 -8.33 38.40 -21.18
C ILE A 262 -8.20 38.77 -19.70
N GLN A 263 -7.97 40.05 -19.38
CA GLN A 263 -7.80 40.56 -18.00
C GLN A 263 -9.12 40.96 -17.32
N GLY A 264 -10.23 40.92 -18.06
CA GLY A 264 -11.54 41.38 -17.63
C GLY A 264 -11.74 42.88 -17.89
N GLY A 265 -12.98 43.26 -18.18
CA GLY A 265 -13.34 44.63 -18.59
C GLY A 265 -14.27 44.64 -19.80
N ASN A 266 -14.30 45.74 -20.54
CA ASN A 266 -15.17 45.90 -21.71
C ASN A 266 -14.30 45.93 -22.97
N TYR A 267 -14.46 44.91 -23.81
CA TYR A 267 -13.66 44.74 -25.02
C TYR A 267 -14.42 45.23 -26.25
N ASP A 268 -13.73 45.99 -27.07
CA ASP A 268 -14.10 46.31 -28.43
C ASP A 268 -13.39 45.34 -29.39
N PHE A 269 -14.12 44.87 -30.38
CA PHE A 269 -13.63 43.99 -31.43
C PHE A 269 -13.53 44.78 -32.73
N ILE A 270 -12.31 44.81 -33.27
CA ILE A 270 -11.94 45.55 -34.46
C ILE A 270 -11.50 44.55 -35.50
N LEU A 271 -12.12 44.57 -36.68
CA LEU A 271 -11.66 43.80 -37.82
C LEU A 271 -10.62 44.63 -38.58
N LEU A 272 -9.49 44.02 -38.92
CA LEU A 272 -8.38 44.64 -39.63
C LEU A 272 -8.18 43.92 -40.97
N PRO A 273 -8.90 44.31 -42.03
CA PRO A 273 -8.57 43.91 -43.39
C PRO A 273 -7.21 44.43 -43.85
N GLU A 274 -6.74 45.55 -43.30
CA GLU A 274 -5.48 46.21 -43.64
C GLU A 274 -5.41 46.51 -45.15
N THR A 275 -4.52 45.82 -45.88
CA THR A 275 -4.34 45.96 -47.34
C THR A 275 -4.97 44.82 -48.13
N PHE A 276 -5.80 44.00 -47.49
CA PHE A 276 -6.50 42.89 -48.13
C PHE A 276 -7.37 43.38 -49.30
N ASP A 277 -7.19 42.78 -50.47
CA ASP A 277 -7.75 43.25 -51.74
C ASP A 277 -9.00 42.47 -52.19
N GLY A 278 -9.68 41.82 -51.23
CA GLY A 278 -10.97 41.16 -51.41
C GLY A 278 -12.09 41.83 -50.61
N THR A 279 -13.30 41.84 -51.18
CA THR A 279 -14.53 42.21 -50.47
C THR A 279 -14.83 41.23 -49.34
N LEU A 280 -15.31 41.73 -48.20
CA LEU A 280 -15.72 40.95 -47.03
C LEU A 280 -17.17 41.24 -46.66
N ASP A 281 -17.92 40.19 -46.34
CA ASP A 281 -19.27 40.25 -45.77
C ASP A 281 -19.24 39.59 -44.39
N LEU A 282 -19.48 40.34 -43.32
CA LEU A 282 -19.51 39.84 -41.93
C LEU A 282 -20.93 39.93 -41.37
N GLN A 283 -21.55 38.79 -41.05
CA GLN A 283 -22.94 38.74 -40.53
C GLN A 283 -23.02 38.73 -39.01
N SER A 284 -22.05 38.10 -38.34
CA SER A 284 -22.05 38.08 -36.89
C SER A 284 -20.67 37.86 -36.29
N VAL A 285 -20.51 38.37 -35.07
CA VAL A 285 -19.39 38.05 -34.17
C VAL A 285 -19.97 37.43 -32.91
N THR A 286 -19.57 36.21 -32.60
CA THR A 286 -20.03 35.47 -31.41
C THR A 286 -18.85 35.25 -30.48
N ILE A 287 -18.97 35.69 -29.23
CA ILE A 287 -17.96 35.46 -28.18
C ILE A 287 -18.45 34.32 -27.29
N GLY A 288 -17.58 33.34 -27.06
CA GLY A 288 -17.89 32.21 -26.19
C GLY A 288 -16.65 31.52 -25.65
N GLN A 289 -16.86 30.39 -24.99
CA GLN A 289 -15.82 29.54 -24.42
C GLN A 289 -16.09 28.09 -24.75
N TYR A 290 -15.03 27.30 -24.89
CA TYR A 290 -15.14 25.85 -24.95
C TYR A 290 -15.07 25.26 -23.54
N GLU A 291 -16.05 24.45 -23.18
CA GLU A 291 -16.03 23.66 -21.94
C GLU A 291 -15.82 22.18 -22.29
N SER A 292 -14.96 21.51 -21.54
CA SER A 292 -14.82 20.05 -21.61
C SER A 292 -15.91 19.39 -20.75
N PRO A 293 -16.38 18.19 -21.11
CA PRO A 293 -17.31 17.45 -20.28
C PRO A 293 -16.65 17.16 -18.94
N ALA A 294 -17.28 17.63 -17.86
CA ALA A 294 -16.81 17.38 -16.50
C ALA A 294 -18.00 16.96 -15.64
N MET A 295 -17.77 16.02 -14.73
CA MET A 295 -18.79 15.61 -13.77
C MET A 295 -18.46 16.13 -12.38
N GLU A 296 -19.49 16.34 -11.56
CA GLU A 296 -19.33 16.63 -10.14
C GLU A 296 -19.08 15.33 -9.36
N VAL A 297 -17.94 15.26 -8.68
CA VAL A 297 -17.58 14.18 -7.77
C VAL A 297 -17.48 14.72 -6.35
N GLU A 298 -18.02 13.95 -5.39
CA GLU A 298 -17.90 14.22 -3.96
C GLU A 298 -16.62 13.55 -3.41
N GLN A 299 -15.62 14.33 -3.02
CA GLN A 299 -14.40 13.88 -2.37
C GLN A 299 -14.51 14.06 -0.86
N GLU A 300 -14.36 12.99 -0.07
CA GLU A 300 -14.35 13.09 1.38
C GLU A 300 -13.16 13.91 1.87
N VAL A 301 -13.44 14.92 2.69
CA VAL A 301 -12.45 15.81 3.31
C VAL A 301 -12.26 15.50 4.78
N LYS A 302 -13.34 15.05 5.45
CA LYS A 302 -13.30 14.71 6.87
C LYS A 302 -14.43 13.74 7.22
N HIS A 303 -14.12 12.68 7.96
CA HIS A 303 -15.09 11.82 8.61
C HIS A 303 -14.85 11.85 10.12
N GLN A 304 -15.84 12.33 10.88
CA GLN A 304 -15.76 12.47 12.32
C GLN A 304 -16.55 11.36 13.01
N THR A 305 -15.89 10.62 13.90
CA THR A 305 -16.48 9.66 14.84
C THR A 305 -16.14 10.04 16.28
N TYR A 306 -16.72 9.35 17.27
CA TYR A 306 -16.63 9.71 18.68
C TYR A 306 -16.18 8.54 19.55
N GLN A 307 -15.42 8.82 20.61
CA GLN A 307 -14.95 7.85 21.61
C GLN A 307 -15.80 7.97 22.88
N ASP A 308 -16.14 6.84 23.49
CA ASP A 308 -16.97 6.81 24.71
C ASP A 308 -16.38 7.63 25.85
N GLY A 309 -17.24 8.35 26.57
CA GLY A 309 -16.83 9.21 27.67
C GLY A 309 -17.59 10.54 27.71
N PRO A 310 -17.07 11.53 28.46
CA PRO A 310 -17.71 12.85 28.55
C PRO A 310 -17.71 13.56 27.19
N PHE A 311 -18.61 14.53 27.03
CA PHE A 311 -18.71 15.34 25.81
C PHE A 311 -17.33 15.91 25.38
N PRO A 312 -16.87 15.65 24.14
CA PRO A 312 -15.48 15.89 23.76
C PRO A 312 -15.16 17.35 23.36
N TYR A 313 -16.16 18.23 23.35
CA TYR A 313 -16.02 19.62 22.89
C TYR A 313 -16.46 20.63 23.94
N TYR A 314 -16.24 21.92 23.66
CA TYR A 314 -16.74 23.00 24.50
C TYR A 314 -18.26 22.95 24.60
N GLN A 315 -18.81 23.04 25.81
CA GLN A 315 -20.25 23.07 26.03
C GLN A 315 -20.86 24.31 25.36
N MET A 316 -21.89 24.09 24.54
CA MET A 316 -22.60 25.18 23.84
C MET A 316 -24.10 24.88 23.85
N GLY A 317 -24.80 25.23 24.91
CA GLY A 317 -26.20 24.82 25.13
C GLY A 317 -26.26 23.57 26.01
N CYS A 318 -25.83 22.41 25.51
CA CYS A 318 -25.69 21.18 26.30
C CYS A 318 -24.35 20.48 26.07
N ALA A 319 -24.05 19.47 26.91
CA ALA A 319 -22.86 18.64 26.85
C ALA A 319 -23.26 17.14 26.95
N PRO A 320 -23.86 16.57 25.89
CA PRO A 320 -24.25 15.15 25.86
C PRO A 320 -23.04 14.22 25.91
N ASP A 321 -23.08 13.21 26.76
CA ASP A 321 -22.02 12.19 26.83
C ASP A 321 -21.94 11.36 25.53
N VAL A 322 -20.79 10.76 25.28
CA VAL A 322 -20.60 9.79 24.20
C VAL A 322 -20.80 8.38 24.76
N ILE A 323 -21.76 7.67 24.20
CA ILE A 323 -22.15 6.31 24.60
C ILE A 323 -22.22 5.43 23.35
N ASN A 324 -21.50 4.30 23.38
CA ASN A 324 -21.39 3.37 22.24
C ASN A 324 -20.96 4.06 20.93
N GLY A 325 -19.98 4.95 21.02
CA GLY A 325 -19.39 5.71 19.92
C GLY A 325 -20.31 6.80 19.35
N SER A 326 -21.41 7.13 20.02
CA SER A 326 -22.37 8.13 19.57
C SER A 326 -22.55 9.24 20.60
N ILE A 327 -22.60 10.50 20.17
CA ILE A 327 -23.02 11.60 21.04
C ILE A 327 -24.50 11.37 21.37
N HIS A 328 -24.80 11.07 22.64
CA HIS A 328 -26.11 10.65 23.13
C HIS A 328 -26.86 11.84 23.75
N PHE A 329 -27.73 12.47 22.97
CA PHE A 329 -28.54 13.60 23.40
C PHE A 329 -29.92 13.16 23.87
N VAL A 330 -30.28 13.54 25.10
CA VAL A 330 -31.62 13.36 25.66
C VAL A 330 -32.27 14.75 25.83
N PRO A 331 -33.47 14.98 25.27
CA PRO A 331 -34.12 16.28 25.35
C PRO A 331 -34.59 16.56 26.79
N THR A 332 -34.32 17.77 27.29
CA THR A 332 -34.81 18.22 28.61
C THR A 332 -36.08 19.07 28.52
N GLY A 333 -36.48 19.47 27.30
CA GLY A 333 -37.51 20.46 27.04
C GLY A 333 -36.99 21.90 26.94
N ASP A 334 -35.74 22.14 27.37
CA ASP A 334 -35.05 23.41 27.18
C ASP A 334 -34.37 23.49 25.81
N TRP A 335 -34.03 24.71 25.40
CA TRP A 335 -33.31 24.94 24.16
C TRP A 335 -31.88 24.35 24.21
N SER A 336 -31.47 23.66 23.15
CA SER A 336 -30.20 22.93 23.09
C SER A 336 -29.49 23.03 21.73
N GLN A 337 -28.16 22.98 21.77
CA GLN A 337 -27.29 22.73 20.62
C GLN A 337 -25.97 22.14 21.14
N PHE A 338 -25.10 21.66 20.26
CA PHE A 338 -23.77 21.19 20.64
C PHE A 338 -22.86 21.02 19.41
N PHE A 339 -21.55 21.14 19.61
CA PHE A 339 -20.58 20.85 18.56
C PHE A 339 -20.56 19.37 18.20
N CYS A 340 -20.40 19.10 16.92
CA CYS A 340 -20.28 17.76 16.35
C CYS A 340 -18.96 17.57 15.61
N VAL A 341 -18.41 18.66 15.07
CA VAL A 341 -17.07 18.75 14.50
C VAL A 341 -16.54 20.15 14.85
N THR A 342 -15.29 20.26 15.27
CA THR A 342 -14.64 21.56 15.50
C THR A 342 -13.45 21.75 14.57
N GLY A 343 -13.23 23.00 14.16
CA GLY A 343 -12.05 23.46 13.42
C GLY A 343 -11.70 22.66 12.17
N ALA A 344 -12.69 22.24 11.37
CA ALA A 344 -12.44 21.53 10.12
C ALA A 344 -11.81 22.48 9.08
N PRO A 345 -10.59 22.23 8.60
CA PRO A 345 -9.95 23.10 7.61
C PRO A 345 -10.60 22.88 6.24
N LEU A 346 -11.41 23.85 5.79
CA LEU A 346 -12.12 23.81 4.51
C LEU A 346 -11.71 24.97 3.62
N THR A 347 -11.79 24.76 2.31
CA THR A 347 -11.52 25.77 1.28
C THR A 347 -12.82 26.25 0.63
N PRO A 348 -12.85 27.42 -0.04
CA PRO A 348 -14.02 27.84 -0.80
C PRO A 348 -14.47 26.75 -1.79
N GLY A 349 -15.79 26.57 -1.92
CA GLY A 349 -16.37 25.61 -2.85
C GLY A 349 -17.69 25.00 -2.38
N ASN A 350 -18.16 24.03 -3.15
CA ASN A 350 -19.39 23.29 -2.87
C ASN A 350 -19.08 22.06 -2.01
N TYR A 351 -19.97 21.73 -1.08
CA TYR A 351 -19.83 20.60 -0.18
C TYR A 351 -21.14 19.84 -0.01
N ALA A 352 -21.04 18.54 0.25
CA ALA A 352 -22.10 17.69 0.77
C ALA A 352 -21.73 17.24 2.19
N VAL A 353 -22.70 17.20 3.08
CA VAL A 353 -22.52 16.79 4.48
C VAL A 353 -23.49 15.67 4.80
N ASP A 354 -22.95 14.53 5.24
CA ASP A 354 -23.70 13.35 5.66
C ASP A 354 -23.65 13.22 7.18
N VAL A 355 -24.81 13.10 7.82
CA VAL A 355 -24.98 13.01 9.27
C VAL A 355 -25.65 11.68 9.60
N GLU A 356 -24.90 10.72 10.11
CA GLU A 356 -25.42 9.42 10.56
C GLU A 356 -25.96 9.56 11.98
N ILE A 357 -27.29 9.55 12.11
CA ILE A 357 -27.97 9.87 13.36
C ILE A 357 -29.16 8.94 13.58
N LYS A 358 -29.34 8.49 14.82
CA LYS A 358 -30.55 7.80 15.28
C LYS A 358 -31.48 8.81 15.93
N SER A 359 -32.79 8.71 15.69
CA SER A 359 -33.77 9.49 16.44
C SER A 359 -34.91 8.63 16.96
N THR A 360 -35.49 8.99 18.10
CA THR A 360 -36.73 8.38 18.60
C THR A 360 -37.99 8.96 17.97
N LYS A 361 -37.89 10.06 17.20
CA LYS A 361 -39.03 10.65 16.47
C LYS A 361 -38.59 11.17 15.10
N SER A 362 -39.50 11.16 14.13
CA SER A 362 -39.25 11.80 12.83
C SER A 362 -39.40 13.32 12.95
N GLY A 363 -38.63 14.09 12.19
CA GLY A 363 -38.65 15.55 12.23
C GLY A 363 -37.49 16.17 11.48
N ASN A 364 -37.27 17.47 11.68
CA ASN A 364 -36.13 18.19 11.11
C ASN A 364 -35.46 19.02 12.21
N ILE A 365 -34.14 18.88 12.32
CA ILE A 365 -33.31 19.76 13.14
C ILE A 365 -32.30 20.48 12.22
N LYS A 366 -31.60 21.48 12.75
CA LYS A 366 -30.61 22.23 11.96
C LYS A 366 -29.20 21.79 12.32
N MET A 367 -28.30 21.92 11.36
CA MET A 367 -26.87 21.97 11.61
C MET A 367 -26.30 23.26 11.03
N THR A 368 -25.66 24.06 11.87
CA THR A 368 -24.97 25.28 11.43
C THR A 368 -23.50 24.95 11.19
N VAL A 369 -23.00 25.38 10.05
CA VAL A 369 -21.59 25.28 9.65
C VAL A 369 -21.03 26.69 9.64
N GLN A 370 -20.04 26.96 10.48
CA GLN A 370 -19.61 28.32 10.79
C GLN A 370 -18.09 28.47 10.86
N ASN A 371 -17.54 29.51 10.26
CA ASN A 371 -16.11 29.86 10.31
C ASN A 371 -15.89 31.15 11.11
N GLY A 372 -15.49 30.98 12.37
CA GLY A 372 -15.30 32.10 13.31
C GLY A 372 -16.59 32.61 13.96
N TRP A 373 -16.48 33.63 14.82
CA TRP A 373 -17.56 34.14 15.65
C TRP A 373 -17.77 35.64 15.43
N GLY A 374 -19.00 36.08 15.18
CA GLY A 374 -19.35 37.50 14.98
C GLY A 374 -20.26 37.73 13.77
N GLY A 375 -20.64 39.00 13.52
CA GLY A 375 -21.53 39.37 12.41
C GLY A 375 -20.94 39.18 11.02
N ASP A 376 -19.61 39.17 10.91
CA ASP A 376 -18.87 39.00 9.65
C ASP A 376 -18.43 37.55 9.40
N ALA A 377 -18.73 36.63 10.33
CA ALA A 377 -18.37 35.22 10.21
C ALA A 377 -19.23 34.52 9.15
N GLU A 378 -18.60 33.74 8.26
CA GLU A 378 -19.36 32.93 7.31
C GLU A 378 -20.12 31.83 8.04
N SER A 379 -21.42 31.71 7.73
CA SER A 379 -22.30 30.71 8.31
C SER A 379 -23.29 30.16 7.28
N ARG A 380 -23.56 28.86 7.36
CA ARG A 380 -24.52 28.14 6.53
C ARG A 380 -25.35 27.19 7.40
N ASP A 381 -26.67 27.19 7.20
CA ASP A 381 -27.56 26.26 7.85
C ASP A 381 -27.93 25.11 6.91
N GLY A 382 -27.72 23.89 7.38
CA GLY A 382 -28.20 22.65 6.77
C GLY A 382 -29.40 22.10 7.53
N THR A 383 -30.32 21.46 6.82
CA THR A 383 -31.41 20.69 7.45
C THR A 383 -30.98 19.24 7.63
N VAL A 384 -31.10 18.74 8.86
CA VAL A 384 -30.89 17.35 9.23
C VAL A 384 -32.26 16.69 9.35
N ALA A 385 -32.68 16.00 8.30
CA ALA A 385 -33.95 15.29 8.26
C ALA A 385 -33.86 13.97 9.03
N LEU A 386 -34.68 13.84 10.07
CA LEU A 386 -34.72 12.71 10.98
C LEU A 386 -35.85 11.75 10.63
N LYS A 387 -35.56 10.46 10.73
CA LYS A 387 -36.54 9.37 10.75
C LYS A 387 -36.41 8.65 12.09
N GLU A 388 -37.49 8.03 12.54
CA GLU A 388 -37.42 7.13 13.69
C GLU A 388 -36.48 5.96 13.37
N GLY A 389 -35.52 5.68 14.26
CA GLY A 389 -34.41 4.76 14.00
C GLY A 389 -33.20 5.46 13.38
N TRP A 390 -32.30 4.66 12.78
CA TRP A 390 -31.08 5.17 12.14
C TRP A 390 -31.38 5.75 10.75
N THR A 391 -30.80 6.91 10.46
CA THR A 391 -30.83 7.53 9.14
C THR A 391 -29.50 8.23 8.84
N THR A 392 -29.18 8.39 7.56
CA THR A 392 -28.13 9.31 7.11
C THR A 392 -28.80 10.53 6.50
N ALA A 393 -28.82 11.64 7.25
CA ALA A 393 -29.33 12.91 6.75
C ALA A 393 -28.27 13.60 5.89
N ARG A 394 -28.66 14.14 4.75
CA ARG A 394 -27.74 14.78 3.80
C ARG A 394 -28.21 16.18 3.45
N PHE A 395 -27.28 17.15 3.44
CA PHE A 395 -27.50 18.47 2.84
C PHE A 395 -26.27 18.94 2.09
N LYS A 396 -26.46 19.90 1.16
CA LYS A 396 -25.40 20.55 0.40
C LYS A 396 -25.26 22.01 0.83
N MET A 397 -24.05 22.54 0.73
CA MET A 397 -23.74 23.95 1.03
C MET A 397 -22.63 24.46 0.13
N THR A 398 -22.53 25.79 0.04
CA THR A 398 -21.44 26.48 -0.67
C THR A 398 -20.74 27.40 0.33
N LEU A 399 -19.43 27.27 0.43
CA LEU A 399 -18.55 28.09 1.24
C LEU A 399 -17.82 29.10 0.34
N GLU A 400 -17.91 30.37 0.68
CA GLU A 400 -17.29 31.48 -0.05
C GLU A 400 -15.84 31.72 0.42
N GLN A 401 -15.55 31.39 1.69
CA GLN A 401 -14.27 31.63 2.32
C GLN A 401 -13.63 30.31 2.81
N GLY A 402 -12.29 30.28 2.78
CA GLY A 402 -11.53 29.22 3.44
C GLY A 402 -11.38 29.50 4.93
N GLY A 403 -11.26 28.45 5.73
CA GLY A 403 -11.05 28.60 7.17
C GLY A 403 -11.30 27.32 7.95
N ASN A 404 -11.42 27.46 9.26
CA ASN A 404 -11.59 26.35 10.19
C ASN A 404 -13.05 26.34 10.65
N TYR A 405 -13.86 25.48 10.05
CA TYR A 405 -15.30 25.45 10.24
C TYR A 405 -15.72 24.54 11.40
N ASP A 406 -16.61 25.06 12.25
CA ASP A 406 -17.31 24.32 13.28
C ASP A 406 -18.67 23.84 12.74
N PHE A 407 -19.07 22.63 13.11
CA PHE A 407 -20.35 22.02 12.77
C PHE A 407 -21.14 21.83 14.06
N ILE A 408 -22.26 22.54 14.16
CA ILE A 408 -23.05 22.67 15.39
C ILE A 408 -24.44 22.10 15.10
N LEU A 409 -24.76 20.97 15.71
CA LEU A 409 -26.11 20.40 15.63
C LEU A 409 -27.01 21.17 16.60
N LYS A 410 -28.19 21.55 16.12
CA LYS A 410 -29.17 22.36 16.83
C LYS A 410 -30.49 21.60 16.94
N PRO A 411 -30.63 20.70 17.92
CA PRO A 411 -31.94 20.13 18.25
C PRO A 411 -32.92 21.21 18.73
N GLU A 412 -32.41 22.30 19.32
CA GLU A 412 -33.21 23.39 19.89
C GLU A 412 -34.20 22.82 20.92
N THR A 413 -35.51 22.91 20.65
CA THR A 413 -36.57 22.35 21.49
C THR A 413 -37.14 21.03 20.96
N PHE A 414 -36.46 20.39 19.99
CA PHE A 414 -36.91 19.14 19.40
C PHE A 414 -36.90 18.01 20.44
N ASP A 415 -38.10 17.53 20.77
CA ASP A 415 -38.32 16.52 21.80
C ASP A 415 -38.09 15.09 21.27
N ALA A 416 -36.84 14.75 20.94
CA ALA A 416 -36.43 13.38 20.63
C ALA A 416 -35.03 13.09 21.18
N THR A 417 -34.82 11.84 21.61
CA THR A 417 -33.48 11.33 21.92
C THR A 417 -32.74 11.11 20.60
N LEU A 418 -31.50 11.58 20.53
CA LEU A 418 -30.66 11.50 19.35
C LEU A 418 -29.35 10.78 19.68
N ASP A 419 -28.94 9.84 18.82
CA ASP A 419 -27.60 9.25 18.84
C ASP A 419 -26.87 9.66 17.56
N LEU A 420 -25.95 10.63 17.66
CA LEU A 420 -25.13 11.06 16.52
C LEU A 420 -23.87 10.20 16.45
N LYS A 421 -23.74 9.39 15.40
CA LYS A 421 -22.65 8.44 15.22
C LYS A 421 -21.49 8.99 14.41
N SER A 422 -21.79 9.70 13.32
CA SER A 422 -20.75 10.29 12.48
C SER A 422 -21.22 11.52 11.69
N VAL A 423 -20.24 12.39 11.36
CA VAL A 423 -20.41 13.51 10.42
C VAL A 423 -19.34 13.38 9.33
N THR A 424 -19.77 13.28 8.07
CA THR A 424 -18.88 13.18 6.91
C THR A 424 -19.01 14.42 6.04
N ILE A 425 -17.89 15.09 5.76
CA ILE A 425 -17.80 16.32 4.97
C ILE A 425 -17.14 15.97 3.63
N LYS A 426 -17.82 16.26 2.52
CA LYS A 426 -17.34 15.95 1.16
C LYS A 426 -17.28 17.21 0.31
N LYS A 427 -16.13 17.53 -0.29
CA LYS A 427 -16.00 18.62 -1.27
C LYS A 427 -16.50 18.15 -2.63
N ILE A 428 -17.35 18.92 -3.26
CA ILE A 428 -17.84 18.67 -4.61
C ILE A 428 -16.88 19.34 -5.58
N VAL A 429 -16.17 18.54 -6.38
CA VAL A 429 -15.21 19.00 -7.39
C VAL A 429 -15.68 18.59 -8.79
N LYS A 430 -15.37 19.42 -9.79
CA LYS A 430 -15.53 19.04 -11.19
C LYS A 430 -14.26 18.33 -11.66
N THR A 431 -14.40 17.12 -12.18
CA THR A 431 -13.27 16.32 -12.67
C THR A 431 -13.62 15.64 -14.00
N ASN A 432 -12.57 15.32 -14.76
CA ASN A 432 -12.61 14.55 -16.01
C ASN A 432 -12.31 13.04 -15.78
N SER A 433 -12.22 12.60 -14.53
CA SER A 433 -12.06 11.21 -14.09
C SER A 433 -13.07 10.87 -12.99
N ILE A 434 -13.34 9.58 -12.77
CA ILE A 434 -14.17 9.08 -11.68
C ILE A 434 -13.25 8.44 -10.64
N PRO A 435 -12.99 9.11 -9.51
CA PRO A 435 -12.29 8.51 -8.38
C PRO A 435 -12.99 7.25 -7.89
N LEU A 436 -12.20 6.22 -7.61
CA LEU A 436 -12.71 5.04 -6.93
C LEU A 436 -13.04 5.37 -5.47
N THR A 437 -14.20 4.92 -5.02
CA THR A 437 -14.56 4.96 -3.60
C THR A 437 -13.59 4.10 -2.77
N PRO A 438 -13.44 4.35 -1.45
CA PRO A 438 -12.63 3.50 -0.58
C PRO A 438 -13.01 2.01 -0.67
N GLN A 439 -14.31 1.72 -0.77
CA GLN A 439 -14.79 0.34 -0.94
C GLN A 439 -14.36 -0.25 -2.29
N GLU A 440 -14.49 0.47 -3.40
CA GLU A 440 -14.03 -0.02 -4.70
C GLU A 440 -12.52 -0.28 -4.73
N LYS A 441 -11.72 0.57 -4.07
CA LYS A 441 -10.27 0.35 -3.92
C LYS A 441 -10.00 -0.92 -3.12
N SER A 442 -10.67 -1.08 -1.97
CA SER A 442 -10.58 -2.28 -1.13
C SER A 442 -10.97 -3.56 -1.88
N ASP A 443 -12.09 -3.55 -2.61
CA ASP A 443 -12.55 -4.69 -3.39
C ASP A 443 -11.57 -5.05 -4.52
N THR A 444 -11.03 -4.04 -5.21
CA THR A 444 -10.05 -4.22 -6.29
C THR A 444 -8.74 -4.79 -5.77
N LEU A 445 -8.26 -4.30 -4.63
CA LEU A 445 -7.04 -4.82 -3.99
C LEU A 445 -7.27 -6.21 -3.38
N THR A 446 -8.48 -6.51 -2.90
CA THR A 446 -8.86 -7.86 -2.45
C THR A 446 -8.80 -8.84 -3.62
N TRP A 447 -9.28 -8.46 -4.80
CA TRP A 447 -9.10 -9.26 -6.02
C TRP A 447 -7.62 -9.48 -6.36
N ALA A 448 -6.78 -8.43 -6.29
CA ALA A 448 -5.35 -8.53 -6.58
C ALA A 448 -4.63 -9.48 -5.60
N MET A 449 -4.93 -9.36 -4.30
CA MET A 449 -4.45 -10.24 -3.24
C MET A 449 -4.85 -11.69 -3.48
N ASN A 450 -6.14 -11.94 -3.76
CA ASN A 450 -6.65 -13.28 -4.08
C ASN A 450 -5.96 -13.88 -5.30
N LYS A 451 -5.78 -13.10 -6.37
CA LYS A 451 -5.11 -13.55 -7.60
C LYS A 451 -3.67 -13.96 -7.33
N TRP A 452 -2.94 -13.13 -6.58
CA TRP A 452 -1.56 -13.38 -6.18
C TRP A 452 -1.42 -14.66 -5.35
N ILE A 453 -2.17 -14.75 -4.26
CA ILE A 453 -2.11 -15.89 -3.33
C ILE A 453 -2.57 -17.17 -4.02
N SER A 454 -3.60 -17.12 -4.88
CA SER A 454 -4.04 -18.28 -5.66
C SER A 454 -2.94 -18.79 -6.60
N GLY A 455 -2.28 -17.88 -7.32
CA GLY A 455 -1.16 -18.25 -8.19
C GLY A 455 0.00 -18.87 -7.42
N MET A 456 0.35 -18.31 -6.26
CA MET A 456 1.37 -18.86 -5.38
C MET A 456 1.00 -20.27 -4.90
N MET A 457 -0.18 -20.46 -4.31
CA MET A 457 -0.62 -21.76 -3.80
C MET A 457 -0.65 -22.83 -4.90
N GLN A 458 -1.17 -22.50 -6.09
CA GLN A 458 -1.17 -23.40 -7.25
C GLN A 458 0.25 -23.75 -7.70
N ALA A 459 1.16 -22.78 -7.75
CA ALA A 459 2.55 -23.01 -8.17
C ALA A 459 3.32 -23.92 -7.21
N THR A 460 2.89 -24.01 -5.95
CA THR A 460 3.46 -24.93 -4.96
C THR A 460 2.79 -26.31 -4.96
N GLU A 461 1.71 -26.52 -5.71
CA GLU A 461 0.99 -27.79 -5.80
C GLU A 461 0.59 -28.36 -4.42
N GLY A 462 0.33 -27.49 -3.43
CA GLY A 462 -0.05 -27.89 -2.07
C GLY A 462 1.09 -28.46 -1.21
N LYS A 463 2.34 -28.40 -1.70
CA LYS A 463 3.53 -28.93 -1.02
C LYS A 463 4.05 -28.03 0.09
N VAL A 464 3.77 -26.72 -0.01
CA VAL A 464 4.12 -25.73 1.03
C VAL A 464 2.96 -25.59 2.01
N LYS A 465 3.14 -26.13 3.22
CA LYS A 465 2.07 -26.25 4.23
C LYS A 465 2.15 -25.22 5.36
N ALA A 466 3.16 -24.37 5.37
CA ALA A 466 3.29 -23.30 6.34
C ALA A 466 3.80 -22.03 5.69
N TRP A 467 3.21 -20.90 6.06
CA TRP A 467 3.49 -19.59 5.46
C TRP A 467 3.54 -18.50 6.52
N ASP A 468 4.42 -17.52 6.28
CA ASP A 468 4.20 -16.18 6.80
C ASP A 468 3.03 -15.57 6.03
N LEU A 469 1.87 -15.57 6.69
CA LEU A 469 0.63 -15.00 6.17
C LEU A 469 0.79 -13.50 5.98
N ILE A 470 1.20 -12.81 7.04
CA ILE A 470 1.54 -11.39 7.02
C ILE A 470 2.91 -11.23 7.66
N ASN A 471 3.82 -10.58 6.94
CA ASN A 471 5.14 -10.20 7.44
C ASN A 471 5.13 -8.73 7.91
N GLU A 472 5.78 -8.45 9.03
CA GLU A 472 6.12 -7.10 9.53
C GLU A 472 4.96 -6.12 9.54
N ALA A 473 3.83 -6.56 10.09
CA ALA A 473 2.63 -5.75 10.13
C ALA A 473 2.71 -4.63 11.18
N VAL A 474 3.43 -4.84 12.29
CA VAL A 474 3.41 -3.95 13.44
C VAL A 474 4.52 -2.91 13.35
N SER A 475 4.18 -1.63 13.47
CA SER A 475 5.12 -0.52 13.25
C SER A 475 6.20 -0.34 14.32
N GLY A 476 5.98 -0.84 15.53
CA GLY A 476 6.82 -0.50 16.69
C GLY A 476 6.60 0.94 17.22
N GLY A 477 5.61 1.64 16.68
CA GLY A 477 5.20 2.99 17.07
C GLY A 477 3.68 3.17 17.08
N GLY A 478 3.23 4.42 17.21
CA GLY A 478 1.81 4.74 17.32
C GLY A 478 1.15 4.17 18.59
N ASN A 479 -0.16 4.39 18.72
CA ASN A 479 -0.94 3.86 19.83
C ASN A 479 -2.37 3.54 19.41
N VAL A 480 -2.73 2.27 19.46
CA VAL A 480 -4.10 1.77 19.29
C VAL A 480 -4.44 0.95 20.52
N ASN A 481 -5.33 1.46 21.38
CA ASN A 481 -5.75 0.80 22.61
C ASN A 481 -4.60 0.36 23.55
N GLY A 482 -3.53 1.14 23.61
CA GLY A 482 -2.35 0.84 24.42
C GLY A 482 -1.28 0.01 23.70
N PHE A 483 -1.55 -0.49 22.49
CA PHE A 483 -0.65 -1.29 21.66
C PHE A 483 -0.07 -0.48 20.50
N TYR A 484 1.02 -0.94 19.91
CA TYR A 484 1.55 -0.34 18.69
C TYR A 484 0.58 -0.51 17.53
N ALA A 485 0.52 0.51 16.67
CA ALA A 485 -0.30 0.48 15.46
C ALA A 485 0.31 -0.47 14.41
N LEU A 486 -0.50 -0.88 13.44
CA LEU A 486 0.03 -1.44 12.19
C LEU A 486 0.87 -0.38 11.46
N GLN A 487 1.76 -0.82 10.58
CA GLN A 487 2.42 0.06 9.61
C GLN A 487 1.36 0.84 8.82
N THR A 488 1.70 2.01 8.31
CA THR A 488 0.83 2.82 7.43
C THR A 488 1.70 3.85 6.73
N GLU A 489 1.28 4.33 5.55
CA GLU A 489 1.96 5.42 4.84
C GLU A 489 2.11 6.67 5.73
N ALA A 490 1.17 6.90 6.66
CA ALA A 490 1.17 8.08 7.52
C ALA A 490 2.26 8.09 8.62
N THR A 491 2.76 6.92 9.03
CA THR A 491 3.65 6.80 10.22
C THR A 491 4.94 6.05 9.93
N SER A 492 5.04 5.36 8.81
CA SER A 492 6.23 4.60 8.42
C SER A 492 7.24 5.52 7.73
N GLU A 493 8.53 5.19 7.81
CA GLU A 493 9.52 5.90 6.99
C GLU A 493 9.18 5.69 5.50
N HIS A 494 9.05 6.79 4.76
CA HIS A 494 8.60 6.71 3.37
C HIS A 494 9.66 6.03 2.50
N ASN A 495 9.40 4.77 2.17
CA ASN A 495 10.08 4.05 1.11
C ASN A 495 9.15 4.03 -0.12
N PRO A 496 9.57 4.59 -1.26
CA PRO A 496 8.73 4.70 -2.45
C PRO A 496 8.32 3.34 -3.05
N GLN A 497 8.90 2.22 -2.58
CA GLN A 497 8.55 0.88 -3.02
C GLN A 497 7.58 0.15 -2.09
N ASP A 498 7.26 0.72 -0.92
CA ASP A 498 6.35 0.09 0.03
C ASP A 498 4.90 0.34 -0.37
N PHE A 499 4.01 -0.57 -0.01
CA PHE A 499 2.57 -0.46 -0.22
C PHE A 499 1.82 -1.03 0.98
N TYR A 500 1.09 -0.17 1.68
CA TYR A 500 0.46 -0.48 2.96
C TYR A 500 -0.98 -0.97 2.77
N TRP A 501 -1.19 -2.29 2.68
CA TRP A 501 -2.49 -2.91 2.42
C TRP A 501 -3.61 -2.47 3.39
N GLN A 502 -3.29 -2.36 4.67
CA GLN A 502 -4.19 -1.92 5.74
C GLN A 502 -4.75 -0.51 5.55
N ASP A 503 -4.07 0.36 4.79
CA ASP A 503 -4.57 1.71 4.48
C ASP A 503 -5.78 1.67 3.55
N TYR A 504 -5.97 0.56 2.83
CA TYR A 504 -7.08 0.34 1.91
C TYR A 504 -8.11 -0.67 2.42
N PHE A 505 -7.67 -1.69 3.16
CA PHE A 505 -8.59 -2.71 3.71
C PHE A 505 -9.31 -2.29 4.98
N THR A 506 -8.76 -1.30 5.70
CA THR A 506 -8.89 -1.07 7.15
C THR A 506 -8.02 -2.01 7.99
N PRO A 507 -7.50 -1.55 9.15
CA PRO A 507 -6.62 -2.36 10.01
C PRO A 507 -7.22 -3.69 10.46
N GLU A 508 -8.50 -3.72 10.82
CA GLU A 508 -9.20 -4.92 11.31
C GLU A 508 -9.53 -5.95 10.21
N MET A 509 -9.61 -5.52 8.95
CA MET A 509 -9.90 -6.40 7.81
C MET A 509 -8.65 -7.02 7.17
N TYR A 510 -7.46 -6.46 7.44
CA TYR A 510 -6.22 -6.92 6.81
C TYR A 510 -5.96 -8.42 7.06
N GLY A 511 -5.95 -8.87 8.31
CA GLY A 511 -5.80 -10.29 8.66
C GLY A 511 -6.86 -11.20 8.03
N PRO A 512 -8.17 -10.93 8.22
CA PRO A 512 -9.24 -11.74 7.65
C PRO A 512 -9.17 -11.90 6.13
N ILE A 513 -8.87 -10.83 5.38
CA ILE A 513 -8.79 -10.88 3.91
C ILE A 513 -7.66 -11.80 3.46
N VAL A 514 -6.46 -11.62 4.01
CA VAL A 514 -5.28 -12.41 3.60
C VAL A 514 -5.43 -13.87 4.04
N GLU A 515 -5.91 -14.11 5.25
CA GLU A 515 -6.14 -15.46 5.79
C GLU A 515 -7.14 -16.26 4.95
N LYS A 516 -8.28 -15.62 4.62
CA LYS A 516 -9.31 -16.25 3.79
C LYS A 516 -8.77 -16.55 2.40
N ALA A 517 -8.05 -15.60 1.79
CA ALA A 517 -7.41 -15.79 0.50
C ALA A 517 -6.47 -17.00 0.50
N ALA A 518 -5.64 -17.14 1.55
CA ALA A 518 -4.70 -18.24 1.69
C ALA A 518 -5.39 -19.59 1.86
N ARG A 519 -6.36 -19.70 2.77
CA ARG A 519 -7.05 -20.98 3.01
C ARG A 519 -7.92 -21.40 1.82
N ASP A 520 -8.66 -20.47 1.21
CA ASP A 520 -9.47 -20.76 0.02
C ASP A 520 -8.59 -21.21 -1.15
N ALA A 521 -7.49 -20.50 -1.41
CA ALA A 521 -6.56 -20.82 -2.48
C ALA A 521 -5.91 -22.20 -2.27
N TYR A 522 -5.49 -22.51 -1.05
CA TYR A 522 -4.93 -23.82 -0.72
C TYR A 522 -6.00 -24.91 -0.89
N ALA A 523 -7.22 -24.72 -0.38
CA ALA A 523 -8.35 -25.65 -0.55
C ALA A 523 -8.66 -26.00 -2.02
N ALA A 524 -8.44 -25.04 -2.92
CA ALA A 524 -8.67 -25.20 -4.35
C ALA A 524 -7.59 -26.05 -5.05
N VAL A 525 -6.45 -26.30 -4.42
CA VAL A 525 -5.41 -27.19 -4.94
C VAL A 525 -5.83 -28.65 -4.72
N GLU A 526 -5.86 -29.43 -5.80
CA GLU A 526 -6.28 -30.84 -5.76
C GLU A 526 -5.46 -31.66 -4.75
N GLY A 527 -6.15 -32.47 -3.94
CA GLY A 527 -5.51 -33.36 -2.96
C GLY A 527 -5.10 -32.69 -1.65
N THR A 528 -5.39 -31.41 -1.46
CA THR A 528 -5.08 -30.70 -0.21
C THR A 528 -6.26 -30.67 0.78
N ASN A 529 -5.93 -30.48 2.06
CA ASN A 529 -6.89 -30.22 3.13
C ASN A 529 -6.55 -28.87 3.78
N PRO A 530 -7.46 -27.89 3.84
CA PRO A 530 -7.21 -26.56 4.42
C PRO A 530 -6.67 -26.55 5.85
N GLU A 531 -6.97 -27.59 6.63
CA GLU A 531 -6.48 -27.75 8.01
C GLU A 531 -4.98 -28.09 8.07
N ASP A 532 -4.39 -28.59 6.98
CA ASP A 532 -2.95 -28.83 6.88
C ASP A 532 -2.15 -27.52 6.82
N LEU A 533 -2.76 -26.44 6.31
CA LEU A 533 -2.11 -25.15 6.13
C LEU A 533 -1.96 -24.43 7.48
N LYS A 534 -0.73 -24.05 7.81
CA LYS A 534 -0.36 -23.27 9.00
C LYS A 534 0.02 -21.85 8.62
N LEU A 535 -0.71 -20.88 9.17
CA LEU A 535 -0.55 -19.47 8.85
C LEU A 535 0.04 -18.71 10.05
N PHE A 536 1.22 -18.13 9.85
CA PHE A 536 1.97 -17.39 10.86
C PHE A 536 1.89 -15.89 10.60
N ILE A 537 1.86 -15.09 11.66
CA ILE A 537 2.23 -13.68 11.58
C ILE A 537 3.69 -13.57 12.03
N ASN A 538 4.54 -13.01 11.17
CA ASN A 538 5.98 -12.94 11.36
C ASN A 538 6.43 -11.48 11.52
N ASP A 539 7.30 -11.19 12.47
CA ASP A 539 7.80 -9.82 12.70
C ASP A 539 9.18 -9.81 13.39
N TYR A 540 9.91 -8.70 13.27
CA TYR A 540 11.18 -8.44 13.95
C TYR A 540 10.99 -7.60 15.22
N ASN A 541 12.03 -7.53 16.06
CA ASN A 541 12.03 -6.78 17.32
C ASN A 541 10.95 -7.24 18.31
N LEU A 542 10.48 -8.49 18.21
CA LEU A 542 9.57 -9.06 19.21
C LEU A 542 10.31 -9.31 20.53
N GLU A 543 11.62 -9.54 20.43
CA GLU A 543 12.62 -9.72 21.47
C GLU A 543 13.18 -8.40 22.05
N SER A 544 12.55 -7.27 21.75
CA SER A 544 12.97 -5.93 22.18
C SER A 544 13.05 -5.78 23.71
N ASP A 545 14.13 -5.16 24.20
CA ASP A 545 14.37 -4.89 25.63
C ASP A 545 14.14 -3.43 26.05
N TRP A 546 13.81 -2.56 25.10
CA TRP A 546 13.60 -1.11 25.32
C TRP A 546 12.13 -0.71 25.52
N ASP A 547 11.19 -1.62 25.23
CA ASP A 547 9.75 -1.35 25.23
C ASP A 547 8.95 -2.34 26.09
N ASP A 548 9.60 -3.10 26.97
CA ASP A 548 8.97 -4.18 27.75
C ASP A 548 8.25 -5.20 26.83
N ASN A 549 8.89 -5.58 25.72
CA ASN A 549 8.34 -6.49 24.71
C ASN A 549 6.97 -6.03 24.18
N LYS A 550 6.73 -4.70 24.12
CA LYS A 550 5.46 -4.15 23.67
C LYS A 550 5.15 -4.54 22.23
N LYS A 551 6.14 -4.74 21.36
CA LYS A 551 5.88 -5.18 19.99
C LYS A 551 5.22 -6.56 19.91
N VAL A 552 5.67 -7.57 20.64
CA VAL A 552 5.01 -8.90 20.66
C VAL A 552 3.64 -8.87 21.36
N LYS A 553 3.48 -8.04 22.40
CA LYS A 553 2.17 -7.79 23.02
C LYS A 553 1.18 -7.18 22.01
N SER A 554 1.68 -6.28 21.16
CA SER A 554 0.88 -5.63 20.10
C SER A 554 0.55 -6.58 18.96
N LEU A 555 1.48 -7.47 18.59
CA LEU A 555 1.24 -8.53 17.62
C LEU A 555 0.12 -9.47 18.08
N LYS A 556 0.17 -9.90 19.35
CA LYS A 556 -0.90 -10.68 19.98
C LYS A 556 -2.25 -9.96 19.90
N TYR A 557 -2.29 -8.68 20.25
CA TYR A 557 -3.49 -7.85 20.17
C TYR A 557 -4.08 -7.81 18.74
N TRP A 558 -3.26 -7.58 17.71
CA TRP A 558 -3.74 -7.52 16.33
C TRP A 558 -4.25 -8.87 15.83
N ILE A 559 -3.63 -9.98 16.23
CA ILE A 559 -4.15 -11.32 15.93
C ILE A 559 -5.54 -11.51 16.54
N GLU A 560 -5.74 -11.13 17.80
CA GLU A 560 -7.05 -11.19 18.47
C GLU A 560 -8.09 -10.31 17.76
N VAL A 561 -7.71 -9.11 17.29
CA VAL A 561 -8.57 -8.22 16.49
C VAL A 561 -8.99 -8.90 15.18
N TRP A 562 -8.04 -9.49 14.45
CA TRP A 562 -8.31 -10.14 13.17
C TRP A 562 -9.17 -11.39 13.32
N GLU A 563 -8.89 -12.27 14.28
CA GLU A 563 -9.69 -13.47 14.54
C GLU A 563 -11.12 -13.11 14.99
N LYS A 564 -11.26 -12.08 15.84
CA LYS A 564 -12.56 -11.55 16.23
C LYS A 564 -13.32 -10.99 15.03
N LYS A 565 -12.67 -10.19 14.18
CA LYS A 565 -13.30 -9.59 12.99
C LYS A 565 -13.76 -10.66 12.01
N GLY A 566 -12.94 -11.67 11.75
CA GLY A 566 -13.33 -12.80 10.91
C GLY A 566 -14.57 -13.51 11.44
N LYS A 567 -14.64 -13.75 12.75
CA LYS A 567 -15.83 -14.32 13.40
C LYS A 567 -17.08 -13.45 13.23
N GLU A 568 -16.96 -12.12 13.36
CA GLU A 568 -18.08 -11.19 13.13
C GLU A 568 -18.61 -11.24 11.69
N LEU A 569 -17.73 -11.54 10.72
CA LEU A 569 -18.09 -11.72 9.31
C LEU A 569 -18.62 -13.12 8.98
N GLY A 570 -18.63 -14.05 9.94
CA GLY A 570 -18.95 -15.45 9.71
C GLY A 570 -17.85 -16.22 8.97
N TRP A 571 -16.62 -15.71 8.95
CA TRP A 571 -15.45 -16.39 8.40
C TRP A 571 -14.75 -17.21 9.48
N ASN A 572 -14.06 -18.28 9.09
CA ASN A 572 -13.25 -19.11 10.00
C ASN A 572 -11.82 -18.58 10.10
N THR A 573 -11.65 -17.25 10.27
CA THR A 573 -10.33 -16.63 10.31
C THR A 573 -9.53 -17.14 11.51
N LYS A 574 -8.43 -17.83 11.21
CA LYS A 574 -7.59 -18.47 12.22
C LYS A 574 -6.13 -18.28 11.89
N ILE A 575 -5.40 -17.67 12.83
CA ILE A 575 -3.95 -17.55 12.80
C ILE A 575 -3.37 -18.69 13.64
N ASP A 576 -2.61 -19.58 13.00
CA ASP A 576 -2.09 -20.80 13.64
C ASP A 576 -0.82 -20.54 14.45
N GLY A 577 -0.03 -19.51 14.12
CA GLY A 577 1.26 -19.29 14.74
C GLY A 577 1.80 -17.87 14.74
N ILE A 578 2.87 -17.68 15.51
CA ILE A 578 3.64 -16.44 15.62
C ILE A 578 5.10 -16.76 15.32
N GLY A 579 5.68 -16.02 14.38
CA GLY A 579 7.11 -16.04 14.04
C GLY A 579 7.82 -14.83 14.64
N SER A 580 8.94 -15.08 15.33
CA SER A 580 9.90 -14.02 15.67
C SER A 580 11.14 -14.18 14.80
N GLN A 581 11.44 -13.15 14.00
CA GLN A 581 12.60 -13.16 13.10
C GLN A 581 13.90 -13.36 13.90
N MET A 582 14.04 -12.70 15.05
CA MET A 582 15.25 -12.77 15.90
C MET A 582 16.55 -12.41 15.17
N HIS A 583 16.53 -11.32 14.41
CA HIS A 583 17.75 -10.69 13.92
C HIS A 583 18.50 -10.00 15.05
N ILE A 584 19.42 -10.72 15.71
CA ILE A 584 20.06 -10.27 16.95
C ILE A 584 21.57 -10.11 16.81
N SER A 585 22.22 -9.70 17.89
CA SER A 585 23.68 -9.70 18.04
C SER A 585 24.05 -10.28 19.40
N TYR A 586 25.21 -10.94 19.46
CA TYR A 586 25.87 -11.22 20.73
C TYR A 586 26.53 -9.93 21.23
N TYR A 587 26.30 -9.58 22.48
CA TYR A 587 26.90 -8.40 23.12
C TYR A 587 27.99 -8.82 24.10
N GLU A 588 29.20 -8.29 23.93
CA GLU A 588 30.32 -8.55 24.86
C GLU A 588 30.14 -7.83 26.21
N ASN A 589 29.35 -6.74 26.23
CA ASN A 589 28.96 -6.10 27.48
C ASN A 589 27.99 -7.00 28.28
N PRO A 590 28.35 -7.45 29.51
CA PRO A 590 27.52 -8.40 30.25
C PRO A 590 26.17 -7.85 30.69
N GLN A 591 26.07 -6.56 31.00
CA GLN A 591 24.79 -5.95 31.40
C GLN A 591 23.82 -5.90 30.21
N THR A 592 24.30 -5.50 29.04
CA THR A 592 23.50 -5.49 27.81
C THR A 592 23.09 -6.91 27.43
N LEU A 593 24.02 -7.86 27.44
CA LEU A 593 23.70 -9.26 27.12
C LEU A 593 22.61 -9.82 28.04
N GLU A 594 22.70 -9.57 29.34
CA GLU A 594 21.70 -10.04 30.29
C GLU A 594 20.32 -9.37 30.10
N SER A 595 20.30 -8.09 29.71
CA SER A 595 19.06 -7.39 29.32
C SER A 595 18.39 -8.08 28.12
N LYS A 596 19.16 -8.34 27.06
CA LYS A 596 18.68 -9.03 25.84
C LYS A 596 18.17 -10.44 26.15
N LYS A 597 18.90 -11.19 26.98
CA LYS A 597 18.47 -12.53 27.42
C LYS A 597 17.11 -12.49 28.13
N LYS A 598 16.90 -11.56 29.05
CA LYS A 598 15.61 -11.40 29.74
C LYS A 598 14.47 -11.08 28.77
N ALA A 599 14.71 -10.18 27.81
CA ALA A 599 13.73 -9.82 26.80
C ALA A 599 13.39 -11.00 25.87
N ILE A 600 14.38 -11.81 25.45
CA ILE A 600 14.15 -13.03 24.67
C ILE A 600 13.30 -14.04 25.46
N GLN A 601 13.61 -14.28 26.73
CA GLN A 601 12.80 -15.17 27.58
C GLN A 601 11.37 -14.67 27.74
N ASN A 602 11.18 -13.35 27.91
CA ASN A 602 9.87 -12.75 28.07
C ASN A 602 9.05 -12.82 26.76
N MET A 603 9.68 -12.55 25.62
CA MET A 603 9.08 -12.75 24.30
C MET A 603 8.58 -14.19 24.13
N LEU A 604 9.42 -15.20 24.38
CA LEU A 604 9.03 -16.61 24.25
C LEU A 604 7.85 -16.97 25.17
N LYS A 605 7.81 -16.43 26.40
CA LYS A 605 6.66 -16.61 27.30
C LYS A 605 5.39 -15.99 26.73
N ILE A 606 5.44 -14.76 26.26
CA ILE A 606 4.28 -14.06 25.69
C ILE A 606 3.77 -14.80 24.43
N MET A 607 4.68 -15.28 23.57
CA MET A 607 4.31 -16.10 22.40
C MET A 607 3.64 -17.41 22.84
N ALA A 608 4.20 -18.11 23.83
CA ALA A 608 3.62 -19.35 24.36
C ALA A 608 2.23 -19.12 25.00
N GLU A 609 2.04 -18.03 25.74
CA GLU A 609 0.74 -17.66 26.35
C GLU A 609 -0.41 -17.50 25.35
N THR A 610 -0.12 -17.32 24.06
CA THR A 610 -1.16 -17.24 23.02
C THR A 610 -1.81 -18.59 22.70
N GLY A 611 -1.19 -19.71 23.10
CA GLY A 611 -1.62 -21.05 22.71
C GLY A 611 -1.37 -21.40 21.23
N LYS A 612 -0.75 -20.50 20.46
CA LYS A 612 -0.44 -20.67 19.03
C LYS A 612 0.91 -21.34 18.83
N LEU A 613 1.17 -21.83 17.61
CA LEU A 613 2.49 -22.31 17.23
C LEU A 613 3.52 -21.18 17.34
N VAL A 614 4.71 -21.49 17.83
CA VAL A 614 5.81 -20.54 18.02
C VAL A 614 6.95 -20.94 17.10
N ARG A 615 7.48 -19.99 16.33
CA ARG A 615 8.64 -20.19 15.44
C ARG A 615 9.68 -19.11 15.72
N ILE A 616 10.94 -19.50 15.82
CA ILE A 616 12.07 -18.57 15.59
C ILE A 616 12.36 -18.66 14.09
N SER A 617 12.00 -17.64 13.34
CA SER A 617 11.83 -17.74 11.88
C SER A 617 13.05 -17.35 11.07
N GLU A 618 13.95 -16.52 11.60
CA GLU A 618 15.04 -15.92 10.81
C GLU A 618 16.30 -15.63 11.65
N ILE A 619 16.63 -16.51 12.62
CA ILE A 619 17.72 -16.20 13.55
C ILE A 619 19.05 -16.05 12.80
N ASP A 620 19.67 -14.91 13.02
CA ASP A 620 21.05 -14.61 12.71
C ASP A 620 21.67 -13.79 13.85
N MET A 621 22.98 -13.93 14.04
CA MET A 621 23.65 -13.34 15.19
C MET A 621 24.93 -12.62 14.77
N GLY A 622 24.89 -11.30 14.78
CA GLY A 622 26.08 -10.47 14.68
C GLY A 622 26.93 -10.50 15.96
N TYR A 623 28.08 -9.83 15.96
CA TYR A 623 28.91 -9.64 17.15
C TYR A 623 29.06 -8.15 17.45
N VAL A 624 28.80 -7.76 18.70
CA VAL A 624 28.95 -6.39 19.20
C VAL A 624 29.98 -6.38 20.32
N ASP A 625 31.00 -5.54 20.18
CA ASP A 625 32.06 -5.40 21.18
C ASP A 625 31.57 -4.71 22.46
N LYS A 626 32.47 -4.65 23.46
CA LYS A 626 32.18 -4.06 24.78
C LYS A 626 31.77 -2.57 24.72
N ASP A 627 32.13 -1.88 23.64
CA ASP A 627 31.88 -0.45 23.41
C ASP A 627 30.63 -0.24 22.56
N GLY A 628 29.88 -1.31 22.25
CA GLY A 628 28.62 -1.25 21.52
C GLY A 628 28.78 -1.15 20.00
N LYS A 629 29.95 -1.51 19.45
CA LYS A 629 30.20 -1.46 18.00
C LYS A 629 30.09 -2.84 17.36
N ASP A 630 29.47 -2.90 16.20
CA ASP A 630 29.45 -4.09 15.36
C ASP A 630 30.88 -4.49 14.96
N VAL A 631 31.17 -5.79 15.04
CA VAL A 631 32.44 -6.38 14.64
C VAL A 631 32.21 -7.30 13.44
N THR A 632 32.89 -6.97 12.34
CA THR A 632 32.86 -7.74 11.09
C THR A 632 33.69 -9.01 11.20
N THR A 633 33.41 -9.99 10.32
CA THR A 633 34.21 -11.21 10.18
C THR A 633 35.68 -10.88 9.95
N ALA A 634 35.98 -9.92 9.06
CA ALA A 634 37.35 -9.50 8.76
C ALA A 634 38.07 -8.84 9.96
N GLN A 635 37.33 -8.24 10.90
CA GLN A 635 37.91 -7.73 12.15
C GLN A 635 38.19 -8.87 13.13
N LEU A 636 37.29 -9.84 13.26
CA LEU A 636 37.52 -11.04 14.08
C LEU A 636 38.74 -11.85 13.58
N GLU A 637 38.91 -11.97 12.26
CA GLU A 637 40.01 -12.70 11.64
C GLU A 637 41.39 -12.06 11.88
N LYS A 638 41.45 -10.78 12.24
CA LYS A 638 42.70 -10.07 12.57
C LYS A 638 43.13 -10.27 14.01
N LEU A 639 42.27 -10.82 14.87
CA LEU A 639 42.59 -11.06 16.28
C LEU A 639 43.55 -12.25 16.43
N PRO A 640 44.33 -12.30 17.52
CA PRO A 640 45.03 -13.52 17.92
C PRO A 640 44.04 -14.70 17.98
N ILE A 641 44.46 -15.87 17.48
CA ILE A 641 43.55 -17.01 17.30
C ILE A 641 42.78 -17.41 18.57
N GLU A 642 43.44 -17.36 19.73
CA GLU A 642 42.82 -17.67 21.02
C GLU A 642 41.70 -16.69 21.38
N GLU A 643 41.90 -15.40 21.10
CA GLU A 643 40.89 -14.36 21.32
C GLU A 643 39.72 -14.49 20.35
N ARG A 644 40.01 -14.71 19.06
CA ARG A 644 38.98 -14.95 18.04
C ARG A 644 38.09 -16.13 18.43
N VAL A 645 38.70 -17.28 18.74
CA VAL A 645 37.96 -18.50 19.11
C VAL A 645 37.14 -18.29 20.38
N ALA A 646 37.66 -17.56 21.37
CA ALA A 646 36.91 -17.24 22.58
C ALA A 646 35.64 -16.42 22.26
N LYS A 647 35.75 -15.41 21.39
CA LYS A 647 34.61 -14.58 20.96
C LYS A 647 33.57 -15.40 20.17
N GLU A 648 34.01 -16.22 19.22
CA GLU A 648 33.13 -17.09 18.46
C GLU A 648 32.45 -18.17 19.33
N LYS A 649 33.15 -18.72 20.33
CA LYS A 649 32.57 -19.63 21.34
C LYS A 649 31.54 -18.93 22.22
N ALA A 650 31.72 -17.66 22.52
CA ALA A 650 30.73 -16.89 23.28
C ALA A 650 29.42 -16.72 22.49
N MET A 651 29.51 -16.49 21.17
CA MET A 651 28.35 -16.54 20.27
C MET A 651 27.70 -17.92 20.26
N ALA A 652 28.51 -18.99 20.19
CA ALA A 652 28.03 -20.37 20.19
C ALA A 652 27.23 -20.70 21.46
N GLU A 653 27.75 -20.34 22.64
CA GLU A 653 27.03 -20.52 23.90
C GLU A 653 25.73 -19.70 23.94
N HIS A 654 25.69 -18.54 23.28
CA HIS A 654 24.45 -17.77 23.21
C HIS A 654 23.41 -18.42 22.30
N TYR A 655 23.80 -18.93 21.12
CA TYR A 655 22.93 -19.74 20.26
C TYR A 655 22.35 -20.94 21.02
N LYS A 656 23.22 -21.72 21.67
CA LYS A 656 22.83 -22.85 22.51
C LYS A 656 21.81 -22.44 23.56
N TRP A 657 22.10 -21.38 24.32
CA TRP A 657 21.22 -20.89 25.37
C TRP A 657 19.84 -20.48 24.83
N ILE A 658 19.75 -19.81 23.67
CA ILE A 658 18.47 -19.43 23.05
C ILE A 658 17.63 -20.67 22.72
N ILE A 659 18.24 -21.68 22.09
CA ILE A 659 17.56 -22.93 21.72
C ILE A 659 17.10 -23.68 22.97
N GLU A 660 17.95 -23.76 24.01
CA GLU A 660 17.58 -24.31 25.32
C GLU A 660 16.39 -23.56 25.94
N GLN A 661 16.36 -22.22 25.86
CA GLN A 661 15.23 -21.43 26.36
C GLN A 661 13.96 -21.69 25.56
N TYR A 662 14.05 -21.85 24.24
CA TYR A 662 12.90 -22.19 23.41
C TYR A 662 12.26 -23.50 23.86
N PHE A 663 13.05 -24.58 23.97
CA PHE A 663 12.54 -25.88 24.41
C PHE A 663 11.99 -25.85 25.84
N LYS A 664 12.61 -25.05 26.72
CA LYS A 664 12.19 -24.91 28.12
C LYS A 664 10.90 -24.11 28.29
N ILE A 665 10.69 -23.07 27.49
CA ILE A 665 9.61 -22.09 27.70
C ILE A 665 8.38 -22.43 26.84
N VAL A 666 8.59 -22.86 25.60
CA VAL A 666 7.51 -23.12 24.64
C VAL A 666 7.01 -24.56 24.83
N PRO A 667 5.71 -24.78 25.12
CA PRO A 667 5.16 -26.14 25.25
C PRO A 667 5.32 -26.96 23.97
N VAL A 668 5.62 -28.26 24.08
CA VAL A 668 5.88 -29.15 22.93
C VAL A 668 4.81 -29.04 21.83
N SER A 669 3.53 -28.96 22.18
CA SER A 669 2.42 -28.84 21.22
C SER A 669 2.41 -27.53 20.43
N GLN A 670 3.15 -26.52 20.88
CA GLN A 670 3.29 -25.21 20.23
C GLN A 670 4.61 -25.08 19.47
N GLN A 671 5.54 -26.03 19.59
CA GLN A 671 6.86 -25.88 19.01
C GLN A 671 6.85 -26.19 17.50
N TYR A 672 6.96 -25.15 16.66
CA TYR A 672 7.05 -25.33 15.21
C TYR A 672 8.48 -25.57 14.73
N GLY A 673 9.45 -24.77 15.19
CA GLY A 673 10.83 -24.90 14.75
C GLY A 673 11.67 -23.63 14.87
N ILE A 674 12.93 -23.76 14.46
CA ILE A 674 13.94 -22.71 14.43
C ILE A 674 14.58 -22.68 13.05
N CYS A 675 14.72 -21.49 12.47
CA CYS A 675 15.24 -21.27 11.14
C CYS A 675 16.43 -20.31 11.14
N GLN A 676 17.58 -20.75 10.62
CA GLN A 676 18.78 -19.93 10.44
C GLN A 676 18.69 -19.12 9.13
N TRP A 677 18.78 -17.79 9.18
CA TRP A 677 18.54 -16.93 8.00
C TRP A 677 19.72 -16.82 7.02
N CYS A 678 20.94 -17.11 7.49
CA CYS A 678 22.16 -17.14 6.68
C CYS A 678 22.97 -18.41 6.97
N LEU A 679 23.23 -19.24 5.96
CA LEU A 679 24.13 -20.40 6.13
C LEU A 679 25.56 -19.93 6.41
N THR A 680 26.08 -19.02 5.59
CA THR A 680 27.44 -18.49 5.74
C THR A 680 27.46 -17.11 6.39
N ASP A 681 28.64 -16.69 6.83
CA ASP A 681 28.89 -15.28 7.13
C ASP A 681 28.51 -14.40 5.94
N SER A 682 28.12 -13.16 6.25
CA SER A 682 27.63 -12.24 5.24
C SER A 682 28.80 -11.65 4.43
N PRO A 683 28.76 -11.70 3.08
CA PRO A 683 29.71 -10.99 2.24
C PRO A 683 29.74 -9.48 2.53
N THR A 684 30.86 -8.81 2.23
CA THR A 684 31.01 -7.36 2.46
C THR A 684 30.10 -6.50 1.58
N ASP A 685 29.67 -7.03 0.43
CA ASP A 685 28.78 -6.40 -0.54
C ASP A 685 27.31 -6.86 -0.38
N SER A 686 27.01 -7.64 0.65
CA SER A 686 25.64 -8.07 0.95
C SER A 686 24.75 -6.88 1.30
N GLY A 687 23.53 -6.86 0.76
CA GLY A 687 22.49 -5.93 1.20
C GLY A 687 21.95 -6.23 2.60
N TRP A 688 22.29 -7.39 3.18
CA TRP A 688 21.87 -7.83 4.51
C TRP A 688 23.07 -8.07 5.41
N ARG A 689 23.20 -7.29 6.49
CA ARG A 689 24.30 -7.35 7.49
C ARG A 689 25.71 -7.48 6.86
N PRO A 690 26.13 -6.52 6.00
CA PRO A 690 27.36 -6.64 5.22
C PRO A 690 28.58 -6.93 6.09
N GLY A 691 29.31 -8.01 5.75
CA GLY A 691 30.56 -8.39 6.41
C GLY A 691 30.42 -8.93 7.84
N GLN A 692 29.21 -9.17 8.34
CA GLN A 692 29.00 -9.63 9.73
C GLN A 692 29.14 -11.17 9.88
N PRO A 693 29.56 -11.65 11.08
CA PRO A 693 29.83 -13.07 11.36
C PRO A 693 28.57 -13.89 11.69
N VAL A 694 27.55 -13.80 10.82
CA VAL A 694 26.18 -14.29 11.07
C VAL A 694 25.95 -15.77 10.76
N GLY A 695 26.85 -16.42 10.04
CA GLY A 695 26.67 -17.79 9.57
C GLY A 695 27.00 -18.86 10.60
N LEU A 696 26.42 -20.05 10.42
CA LEU A 696 26.91 -21.27 11.07
C LEU A 696 28.20 -21.78 10.39
N TRP A 697 28.40 -21.40 9.12
CA TRP A 697 29.62 -21.60 8.36
C TRP A 697 30.29 -20.27 8.03
N ASN A 698 31.60 -20.28 7.76
CA ASN A 698 32.27 -19.13 7.16
C ASN A 698 32.04 -19.09 5.63
N LEU A 699 32.56 -18.06 4.95
CA LEU A 699 32.44 -17.92 3.49
C LEU A 699 33.13 -19.04 2.68
N ASN A 700 34.02 -19.82 3.31
CA ASN A 700 34.66 -20.99 2.71
C ASN A 700 33.94 -22.30 3.09
N TYR A 701 32.71 -22.23 3.58
CA TYR A 701 31.88 -23.38 3.96
C TYR A 701 32.45 -24.24 5.10
N GLN A 702 33.36 -23.70 5.92
CA GLN A 702 33.87 -24.37 7.10
C GLN A 702 32.97 -24.07 8.30
N ARG A 703 32.69 -25.09 9.12
CA ARG A 703 31.91 -24.93 10.35
C ARG A 703 32.56 -23.92 11.29
N LYS A 704 31.75 -23.07 11.89
CA LYS A 704 32.15 -22.16 12.97
C LYS A 704 31.72 -22.72 14.32
N PRO A 705 32.26 -22.22 15.46
CA PRO A 705 31.74 -22.53 16.78
C PRO A 705 30.22 -22.36 16.91
N ALA A 706 29.62 -21.38 16.20
CA ALA A 706 28.17 -21.18 16.14
C ALA A 706 27.40 -22.44 15.69
N TYR A 707 27.94 -23.23 14.73
CA TYR A 707 27.38 -24.53 14.35
C TYR A 707 27.31 -25.48 15.56
N GLY A 708 28.40 -25.57 16.33
CA GLY A 708 28.47 -26.40 17.53
C GLY A 708 27.48 -25.94 18.61
N GLY A 709 27.36 -24.64 18.83
CA GLY A 709 26.36 -24.07 19.74
C GLY A 709 24.92 -24.39 19.31
N PHE A 710 24.62 -24.29 18.02
CA PHE A 710 23.32 -24.67 17.48
C PHE A 710 23.04 -26.17 17.70
N ALA A 711 24.00 -27.03 17.37
CA ALA A 711 23.90 -28.48 17.55
C ALA A 711 23.71 -28.87 19.03
N ASP A 712 24.50 -28.30 19.93
CA ASP A 712 24.40 -28.57 21.38
C ASP A 712 23.07 -28.08 21.95
N GLY A 713 22.54 -26.95 21.44
CA GLY A 713 21.21 -26.47 21.77
C GLY A 713 20.12 -27.45 21.30
N LEU A 714 20.21 -27.96 20.08
CA LEU A 714 19.28 -29.00 19.61
C LEU A 714 19.40 -30.28 20.44
N ALA A 715 20.60 -30.69 20.82
CA ALA A 715 20.84 -31.86 21.65
C ALA A 715 20.24 -31.73 23.06
N SER A 716 19.98 -30.51 23.54
CA SER A 716 19.30 -30.30 24.83
C SER A 716 17.84 -30.78 24.80
N SER A 717 17.25 -30.96 23.62
CA SER A 717 15.88 -31.46 23.44
C SER A 717 15.65 -32.84 24.07
N ALA A 718 16.68 -33.68 24.15
CA ALA A 718 16.59 -35.01 24.77
C ALA A 718 16.51 -34.97 26.31
N LYS A 719 16.78 -33.82 26.94
CA LYS A 719 16.74 -33.67 28.40
C LYS A 719 15.32 -33.25 28.80
N GLY A 720 14.45 -34.24 29.01
CA GLY A 720 13.08 -34.02 29.47
C GLY A 720 12.99 -33.24 30.79
N GLU A 721 11.78 -32.76 31.12
CA GLU A 721 11.43 -31.94 32.30
C GLU A 721 11.84 -32.50 33.69
N SER A 722 12.44 -33.70 33.78
CA SER A 722 12.67 -34.39 35.05
C SER A 722 13.96 -34.04 35.81
N ASP A 723 14.88 -33.24 35.25
CA ASP A 723 16.17 -32.91 35.90
C ASP A 723 16.32 -31.42 36.27
N VAL A 724 15.26 -30.81 36.82
CA VAL A 724 15.36 -29.49 37.47
C VAL A 724 14.75 -29.56 38.88
N LYS A 725 15.63 -29.68 39.89
CA LYS A 725 15.31 -29.38 41.29
C LYS A 725 15.57 -27.90 41.59
#